data_AF-A0A971P5Y6-F1
#
_entry.id   AF-A0A971P5Y6-F1
#
_cell.length_a   1.000
_cell.length_b   1.000
_cell.length_c   1.000
_cell.angle_alpha   90.00
_cell.angle_beta   90.00
_cell.angle_gamma   90.00
#
_symmetry.space_group_name_H-M   'P 1'
#
loop_
_entity.id
_entity.type
_entity.pdbx_description
1 polymer ?
#
loop_
_entity_poly.entity_id
_entity_poly.type
_entity_poly.pdbx_seq_one_letter_code
_entity_poly.pdbx_strand_id
1 'polypeptide(L)'
;MKKGKSLSILAIVLCFSLVSLADYYGTDWRPGDDEPMQLMGVEDIGQSMSFSGLSSLTSLPFSSYVWTSYELVFFSYEDGTELELYDSNGNPVSLTPNVLNKGQHTVVSAVNGVYLVAGSNKFAVLTGDAVAHGVCGYYAMDAEGMGVSTEFYTYVPRIAHNNSERFIVFAHQDNTTITVRRDLSNGSYQHLASFSLNKGQHWARSDLASEYLHITANKGVSVLTCYDQSYFVPCSGGQWSGTEFFTYVSNIPSDPNIQSWPEDLTVFAYDDNTNVLIKDSITHDTIWEDTLDSGRAYPEQYPNGADKYITIITDKPVTVAVQPWVSITTEYSQGVFVADRTGRAIGTEFIGTTLSGGYLNILAYSDDTEVQVYNSETGLWVASYNLDEGQLVNANPGNGLWKIVSDKDVSVYSGCSTHTANFAPLKFNKYPIRLTKTSDAEGCLGVGDTITYTIEWENPTDQTFYDAFLLDWLPEGVTYPQSGYTIEFGDPNDPEAAPFTLIPPDPGYDAGTHSYAWPLDDIAPYASGYVQLTVVVNDKAMPGGLLRNVAELYATFPDPNGLPVTEVLAKATTDANVCCYAGITEILYVDRSAVNGNKTGLNWQNAFLDLRDALDYAWSSMCAEVHSIYVAQGTFRPGDYEADTFALPDGVSVYGGFPTGGSPFEHRNPKRYETILSGRIDDTTRNDTVVTMGQETLLDGFTVTKSAVSGYAIYGSGVNFTIENCTIIDNEGYGIRAVNSNVILKWCTIRNNDLDGIYHEGEDFDLFVENCWIRQSGRYGIRCINSTPIVRNSIISESDLAREGREGIRMINSTTSPILYNNTIAHNKATGIFYFNSRDPNDPIMPDVQNCILWYNNNDGDQFSGFGKEHFRHSCIYDPNDPTGESVSFDLNYNFSTNPRLAYIDPNNVRIRFDSPCRDMGNPYLNYDDQLDMDSKDRVYGMYVDIGAYEVVCGDVSNAMDWNADGLVNLYEFNQFSRAWLSHDPNDPALTDPNHVDYYYLTDPNSPGYVTPSSIAAWYPHGHAINYVATGTSQYRIDLADLVFFLDNAPWLWKACWVDLEEMQMQQMMGGDEELMMFAQTETVEEVLIIQDKSVQEQLLDLATAVIFLEQLWLEEPYIRQEINAEDWQRFMEAVYGNLLELQSGTVQIE
;
A
#
# COMPACT_ATOMS: atom_id res chain seq x y z
N MET A 1 42.03 41.27 -37.29
CA MET A 1 43.29 40.68 -36.78
C MET A 1 43.45 40.69 -35.25
N LYS A 2 42.36 40.78 -34.44
CA LYS A 2 42.39 40.48 -32.99
C LYS A 2 41.31 39.48 -32.51
N LYS A 3 40.36 39.05 -33.37
CA LYS A 3 39.32 38.04 -33.06
C LYS A 3 39.76 36.56 -33.25
N GLY A 4 41.00 36.30 -33.67
CA GLY A 4 41.45 34.97 -34.12
C GLY A 4 42.41 34.25 -33.17
N LYS A 5 42.24 34.39 -31.85
CA LYS A 5 43.05 33.67 -30.84
C LYS A 5 42.27 33.15 -29.62
N SER A 6 41.08 33.66 -29.32
CA SER A 6 40.23 33.12 -28.23
C SER A 6 39.55 31.80 -28.64
N LEU A 7 39.01 31.70 -29.86
CA LEU A 7 38.42 30.45 -30.38
C LEU A 7 39.40 29.27 -30.38
N SER A 8 40.70 29.52 -30.47
CA SER A 8 41.74 28.48 -30.53
C SER A 8 42.05 27.81 -29.20
N ILE A 9 41.63 28.38 -28.07
CA ILE A 9 41.87 27.83 -26.73
C ILE A 9 40.63 27.07 -26.25
N LEU A 10 39.43 27.60 -26.51
CA LEU A 10 38.16 26.93 -26.22
C LEU A 10 38.08 25.54 -26.90
N ALA A 11 38.51 25.46 -28.16
CA ALA A 11 38.56 24.22 -28.93
C ALA A 11 39.61 23.19 -28.46
N ILE A 12 40.59 23.58 -27.63
CA ILE A 12 41.61 22.64 -27.11
C ILE A 12 41.16 22.04 -25.77
N VAL A 13 40.41 22.79 -24.96
CA VAL A 13 39.82 22.30 -23.70
C VAL A 13 38.74 21.24 -23.96
N LEU A 14 37.99 21.37 -25.06
CA LEU A 14 36.92 20.44 -25.46
C LEU A 14 37.40 19.09 -26.05
N CYS A 15 38.71 18.84 -26.17
CA CYS A 15 39.25 17.68 -26.90
C CYS A 15 39.68 16.46 -26.05
N PHE A 16 39.41 16.42 -24.73
CA PHE A 16 40.04 15.41 -23.84
C PHE A 16 39.11 14.52 -22.98
N SER A 17 37.80 14.52 -23.20
CA SER A 17 36.85 13.71 -22.40
C SER A 17 35.90 12.84 -23.25
N LEU A 18 36.45 11.79 -23.91
CA LEU A 18 35.65 10.78 -24.63
C LEU A 18 36.26 9.37 -24.50
N VAL A 19 36.01 8.72 -23.35
CA VAL A 19 36.15 7.27 -23.09
C VAL A 19 35.16 6.92 -21.97
N SER A 20 34.39 5.81 -21.95
CA SER A 20 33.71 5.09 -23.04
C SER A 20 32.63 4.16 -22.45
N LEU A 21 31.37 4.19 -22.93
CA LEU A 21 30.33 3.23 -22.54
C LEU A 21 29.33 2.96 -23.68
N ALA A 22 29.39 1.76 -24.24
CA ALA A 22 28.37 1.13 -25.07
C ALA A 22 28.68 -0.38 -25.16
N ASP A 23 27.84 -1.22 -24.55
CA ASP A 23 27.64 -2.63 -24.94
C ASP A 23 26.58 -3.30 -24.04
N TYR A 24 25.33 -3.31 -24.48
CA TYR A 24 24.44 -4.47 -24.30
C TYR A 24 23.22 -4.35 -25.22
N TYR A 25 23.02 -5.34 -26.10
CA TYR A 25 21.72 -5.94 -26.51
C TYR A 25 21.92 -6.82 -27.77
N GLY A 26 21.49 -8.08 -27.73
CA GLY A 26 21.44 -8.91 -28.93
C GLY A 26 21.22 -10.43 -28.75
N THR A 27 19.97 -10.86 -28.94
CA THR A 27 19.50 -12.11 -29.60
C THR A 27 19.06 -13.37 -28.81
N ASP A 28 17.77 -13.70 -29.02
CA ASP A 28 17.13 -15.00 -29.36
C ASP A 28 16.62 -16.06 -28.33
N TRP A 29 15.33 -16.41 -28.51
CA TRP A 29 14.46 -17.48 -27.93
C TRP A 29 15.02 -18.93 -28.03
N ARG A 30 14.51 -20.00 -27.38
CA ARG A 30 13.20 -20.49 -26.82
C ARG A 30 13.45 -21.28 -25.49
N PRO A 31 12.50 -21.88 -24.70
CA PRO A 31 11.08 -22.28 -24.90
C PRO A 31 10.12 -21.81 -23.75
N GLY A 32 8.86 -22.24 -23.55
CA GLY A 32 7.93 -23.18 -24.20
C GLY A 32 6.58 -23.20 -23.43
N ASP A 33 5.52 -23.74 -24.03
CA ASP A 33 4.12 -23.61 -23.59
C ASP A 33 3.80 -24.06 -22.15
N ASP A 34 3.04 -23.26 -21.39
CA ASP A 34 1.96 -23.67 -20.46
C ASP A 34 1.15 -22.41 -20.02
N GLU A 35 -0.18 -22.44 -20.15
CA GLU A 35 -1.08 -21.34 -19.72
C GLU A 35 -1.52 -21.52 -18.25
N PRO A 36 -1.46 -20.47 -17.39
CA PRO A 36 -2.28 -20.37 -16.19
C PRO A 36 -3.56 -19.56 -16.47
N MET A 37 -4.69 -20.07 -16.00
CA MET A 37 -6.02 -19.49 -16.20
C MET A 37 -6.21 -18.16 -15.44
N GLN A 38 -7.15 -17.34 -15.92
CA GLN A 38 -7.68 -16.19 -15.17
C GLN A 38 -8.19 -16.63 -13.79
N LEU A 39 -7.72 -15.96 -12.74
CA LEU A 39 -8.39 -15.90 -11.45
C LEU A 39 -9.15 -14.58 -11.35
N MET A 40 -10.43 -14.66 -10.99
CA MET A 40 -11.30 -13.50 -10.77
C MET A 40 -10.95 -12.85 -9.43
N GLY A 41 -10.98 -11.52 -9.38
CA GLY A 41 -10.68 -10.77 -8.16
C GLY A 41 -11.72 -10.99 -7.05
N VAL A 42 -11.30 -10.82 -5.81
CA VAL A 42 -12.13 -10.81 -4.60
C VAL A 42 -12.11 -9.38 -4.02
N GLU A 43 -13.22 -8.98 -3.41
CA GLU A 43 -13.53 -7.61 -2.97
C GLU A 43 -12.84 -7.19 -1.65
N ASP A 44 -12.96 -5.90 -1.32
CA ASP A 44 -12.44 -5.16 -0.15
C ASP A 44 -12.71 -5.78 1.24
N ILE A 45 -11.72 -5.69 2.16
CA ILE A 45 -11.82 -6.37 3.46
C ILE A 45 -11.01 -5.73 4.59
N GLY A 46 -11.72 -5.29 5.64
CA GLY A 46 -11.20 -5.29 7.00
C GLY A 46 -10.67 -3.96 7.55
N GLN A 47 -11.56 -3.09 8.03
CA GLN A 47 -11.18 -2.04 8.98
C GLN A 47 -10.82 -2.68 10.34
N SER A 48 -9.68 -2.28 10.92
CA SER A 48 -9.29 -2.61 12.30
C SER A 48 -10.12 -1.81 13.31
N MET A 49 -10.62 -2.46 14.36
CA MET A 49 -11.28 -1.77 15.49
C MET A 49 -10.31 -1.67 16.68
N SER A 50 -10.02 -0.44 17.13
CA SER A 50 -9.08 -0.17 18.22
C SER A 50 -9.73 -0.28 19.60
N PHE A 51 -9.12 -1.04 20.51
CA PHE A 51 -9.60 -1.34 21.87
C PHE A 51 -8.43 -1.47 22.88
N SER A 52 -7.59 -0.44 23.01
CA SER A 52 -6.41 -0.47 23.91
C SER A 52 -6.79 -0.44 25.41
N GLY A 53 -5.98 -1.09 26.25
CA GLY A 53 -5.91 -0.84 27.69
C GLY A 53 -6.95 -1.52 28.60
N LEU A 54 -7.90 -2.28 28.04
CA LEU A 54 -8.98 -2.92 28.82
C LEU A 54 -8.49 -3.82 29.96
N SER A 55 -7.35 -4.52 29.80
CA SER A 55 -6.75 -5.42 30.79
C SER A 55 -6.54 -4.77 32.17
N SER A 56 -6.38 -3.45 32.22
CA SER A 56 -6.24 -2.66 33.45
C SER A 56 -7.53 -2.45 34.27
N LEU A 57 -8.72 -2.76 33.70
CA LEU A 57 -10.02 -2.46 34.31
C LEU A 57 -10.42 -3.44 35.43
N THR A 58 -9.81 -4.63 35.48
CA THR A 58 -10.14 -5.67 36.44
C THR A 58 -8.99 -5.91 37.41
N SER A 59 -9.33 -6.19 38.67
CA SER A 59 -8.36 -6.72 39.62
C SER A 59 -8.28 -8.25 39.59
N LEU A 60 -9.18 -8.94 38.89
CA LEU A 60 -9.28 -10.39 39.01
C LEU A 60 -8.10 -11.12 38.31
N PRO A 61 -7.44 -12.08 38.99
CA PRO A 61 -6.17 -12.66 38.54
C PRO A 61 -6.22 -13.49 37.26
N PHE A 62 -7.41 -13.97 36.86
CA PHE A 62 -7.60 -14.75 35.65
C PHE A 62 -8.45 -13.95 34.66
N SER A 63 -7.83 -13.02 33.92
CA SER A 63 -8.45 -12.27 32.83
C SER A 63 -8.03 -12.78 31.45
N SER A 64 -8.88 -12.61 30.45
CA SER A 64 -8.61 -12.90 29.03
C SER A 64 -9.58 -12.13 28.14
N TYR A 65 -9.22 -11.93 26.88
CA TYR A 65 -10.11 -11.43 25.84
C TYR A 65 -10.86 -12.59 25.16
N VAL A 66 -12.11 -12.35 24.78
CA VAL A 66 -12.94 -13.25 23.96
C VAL A 66 -13.75 -12.46 22.93
N TRP A 67 -14.01 -13.05 21.78
CA TRP A 67 -15.00 -12.57 20.83
C TRP A 67 -16.29 -13.41 20.92
N THR A 68 -17.45 -12.78 20.76
CA THR A 68 -18.75 -13.47 20.64
C THR A 68 -19.64 -12.80 19.60
N SER A 69 -20.49 -13.59 18.92
CA SER A 69 -21.52 -13.08 18.02
C SER A 69 -22.79 -12.60 18.73
N TYR A 70 -23.05 -13.07 19.97
CA TYR A 70 -24.33 -12.81 20.64
C TYR A 70 -24.34 -12.92 22.18
N GLU A 71 -23.90 -14.01 22.79
CA GLU A 71 -23.99 -14.23 24.24
C GLU A 71 -22.74 -14.90 24.83
N LEU A 72 -22.63 -14.88 26.15
CA LEU A 72 -21.55 -15.49 26.92
C LEU A 72 -22.14 -16.36 28.03
N VAL A 73 -21.74 -17.63 28.08
CA VAL A 73 -22.10 -18.58 29.15
C VAL A 73 -20.85 -18.98 29.91
N PHE A 74 -20.76 -18.58 31.18
CA PHE A 74 -19.64 -18.88 32.05
C PHE A 74 -19.89 -20.16 32.84
N PHE A 75 -18.86 -20.97 33.02
CA PHE A 75 -18.87 -22.18 33.85
C PHE A 75 -17.75 -22.15 34.89
N SER A 76 -18.11 -22.25 36.18
CA SER A 76 -17.11 -22.34 37.25
C SER A 76 -16.68 -23.78 37.52
N TYR A 77 -15.37 -24.01 37.64
CA TYR A 77 -14.79 -25.30 38.03
C TYR A 77 -14.43 -25.37 39.53
N GLU A 78 -14.56 -24.25 40.26
CA GLU A 78 -14.20 -24.07 41.67
C GLU A 78 -15.31 -23.38 42.49
N ASP A 79 -15.24 -23.48 43.82
CA ASP A 79 -16.21 -22.87 44.72
C ASP A 79 -15.88 -21.41 45.01
N GLY A 80 -16.86 -20.51 44.88
CA GLY A 80 -16.70 -19.09 45.21
C GLY A 80 -16.03 -18.25 44.11
N THR A 81 -16.01 -18.71 42.87
CA THR A 81 -15.48 -17.96 41.71
C THR A 81 -16.32 -16.72 41.43
N GLU A 82 -15.85 -15.58 41.93
CA GLU A 82 -16.24 -14.24 41.48
C GLU A 82 -15.78 -13.99 40.04
N LEU A 83 -16.63 -13.33 39.26
CA LEU A 83 -16.48 -13.02 37.83
C LEU A 83 -16.77 -11.54 37.55
N GLU A 84 -16.01 -10.96 36.62
CA GLU A 84 -16.23 -9.65 36.02
C GLU A 84 -16.28 -9.76 34.49
N LEU A 85 -16.97 -8.82 33.84
CA LEU A 85 -17.14 -8.75 32.39
C LEU A 85 -17.18 -7.27 31.97
N TYR A 86 -16.37 -6.89 30.99
CA TYR A 86 -16.35 -5.53 30.42
C TYR A 86 -16.56 -5.59 28.90
N ASP A 87 -17.35 -4.66 28.37
CA ASP A 87 -17.52 -4.48 26.92
C ASP A 87 -16.27 -3.88 26.27
N SER A 88 -16.26 -3.81 24.93
CA SER A 88 -15.14 -3.28 24.15
C SER A 88 -14.86 -1.78 24.39
N ASN A 89 -15.75 -1.05 25.08
CA ASN A 89 -15.54 0.35 25.49
C ASN A 89 -15.10 0.45 26.97
N GLY A 90 -14.86 -0.68 27.64
CA GLY A 90 -14.51 -0.75 29.05
C GLY A 90 -15.68 -0.57 30.02
N ASN A 91 -16.94 -0.60 29.56
CA ASN A 91 -18.08 -0.52 30.47
C ASN A 91 -18.29 -1.87 31.18
N PRO A 92 -18.49 -1.91 32.51
CA PRO A 92 -18.81 -3.14 33.22
C PRO A 92 -20.21 -3.65 32.84
N VAL A 93 -20.29 -4.91 32.43
CA VAL A 93 -21.52 -5.61 32.09
C VAL A 93 -21.99 -6.44 33.29
N SER A 94 -23.26 -6.29 33.67
CA SER A 94 -23.78 -6.89 34.90
C SER A 94 -23.98 -8.41 34.79
N LEU A 95 -23.19 -9.17 35.54
CA LEU A 95 -23.35 -10.62 35.78
C LEU A 95 -24.33 -10.86 36.94
N THR A 96 -25.27 -11.81 36.82
CA THR A 96 -26.20 -12.16 37.93
C THR A 96 -26.59 -13.64 37.90
N PRO A 97 -26.06 -14.49 38.81
CA PRO A 97 -25.04 -14.17 39.82
C PRO A 97 -23.67 -13.86 39.18
N ASN A 98 -22.86 -13.05 39.87
CA ASN A 98 -21.44 -12.81 39.54
C ASN A 98 -20.47 -13.68 40.37
N VAL A 99 -20.96 -14.41 41.39
CA VAL A 99 -20.17 -15.37 42.17
C VAL A 99 -20.77 -16.76 41.98
N LEU A 100 -19.96 -17.70 41.51
CA LEU A 100 -20.35 -19.07 41.16
C LEU A 100 -19.63 -20.10 42.03
N ASN A 101 -20.37 -21.06 42.57
CA ASN A 101 -19.80 -22.28 43.13
C ASN A 101 -19.48 -23.30 42.02
N LYS A 102 -18.76 -24.38 42.35
CA LYS A 102 -18.34 -25.37 41.36
C LYS A 102 -19.53 -25.96 40.62
N GLY A 103 -19.49 -25.90 39.30
CA GLY A 103 -20.53 -26.38 38.40
C GLY A 103 -21.80 -25.55 38.35
N GLN A 104 -21.79 -24.35 38.93
CA GLN A 104 -22.76 -23.30 38.60
C GLN A 104 -22.33 -22.55 37.34
N HIS A 105 -23.29 -21.89 36.72
CA HIS A 105 -23.14 -21.14 35.47
C HIS A 105 -23.90 -19.81 35.55
N THR A 106 -23.52 -18.86 34.69
CA THR A 106 -24.28 -17.61 34.46
C THR A 106 -24.27 -17.27 32.97
N VAL A 107 -25.32 -16.61 32.48
CA VAL A 107 -25.50 -16.25 31.07
C VAL A 107 -25.66 -14.75 30.96
N VAL A 108 -24.95 -14.14 30.02
CA VAL A 108 -25.10 -12.72 29.66
C VAL A 108 -25.38 -12.62 28.17
N SER A 109 -26.51 -11.99 27.82
CA SER A 109 -26.73 -11.51 26.45
C SER A 109 -25.78 -10.34 26.20
N ALA A 110 -24.90 -10.52 25.22
CA ALA A 110 -23.92 -9.55 24.78
C ALA A 110 -24.41 -8.88 23.47
N VAL A 111 -23.57 -8.02 22.91
CA VAL A 111 -23.65 -7.58 21.51
C VAL A 111 -22.50 -8.28 20.77
N ASN A 112 -22.56 -8.40 19.45
CA ASN A 112 -21.43 -8.89 18.67
C ASN A 112 -20.20 -8.00 18.93
N GLY A 113 -19.07 -8.60 19.35
CA GLY A 113 -17.85 -7.85 19.65
C GLY A 113 -16.86 -8.58 20.56
N VAL A 114 -15.80 -7.87 20.92
CA VAL A 114 -14.79 -8.31 21.89
C VAL A 114 -15.21 -7.93 23.32
N TYR A 115 -14.94 -8.83 24.26
CA TYR A 115 -15.16 -8.62 25.69
C TYR A 115 -13.92 -9.02 26.48
N LEU A 116 -13.65 -8.27 27.55
CA LEU A 116 -12.73 -8.71 28.59
C LEU A 116 -13.52 -9.53 29.62
N VAL A 117 -13.14 -10.80 29.78
CA VAL A 117 -13.68 -11.71 30.79
C VAL A 117 -12.66 -11.90 31.91
N ALA A 118 -13.09 -11.83 33.17
CA ALA A 118 -12.17 -11.97 34.29
C ALA A 118 -12.77 -12.75 35.48
N GLY A 119 -11.90 -13.43 36.24
CA GLY A 119 -12.31 -14.34 37.31
C GLY A 119 -11.29 -14.48 38.43
N SER A 120 -11.78 -14.74 39.63
CA SER A 120 -10.98 -15.00 40.84
C SER A 120 -10.33 -16.39 40.84
N ASN A 121 -10.95 -17.36 40.18
CA ASN A 121 -10.39 -18.66 39.80
C ASN A 121 -10.53 -18.82 38.28
N LYS A 122 -9.93 -19.86 37.69
CA LYS A 122 -10.15 -20.19 36.28
C LYS A 122 -11.59 -20.63 36.01
N PHE A 123 -12.05 -20.35 34.80
CA PHE A 123 -13.40 -20.64 34.31
C PHE A 123 -13.34 -21.00 32.82
N ALA A 124 -14.43 -21.55 32.28
CA ALA A 124 -14.60 -21.74 30.84
C ALA A 124 -15.76 -20.86 30.34
N VAL A 125 -15.68 -20.39 29.09
CA VAL A 125 -16.70 -19.55 28.45
C VAL A 125 -17.15 -20.17 27.13
N LEU A 126 -18.46 -20.39 26.98
CA LEU A 126 -19.10 -20.70 25.71
C LEU A 126 -19.64 -19.39 25.10
N THR A 127 -19.21 -19.10 23.88
CA THR A 127 -19.58 -17.92 23.09
C THR A 127 -20.56 -18.30 21.97
N GLY A 128 -21.09 -17.30 21.26
CA GLY A 128 -22.09 -17.49 20.20
C GLY A 128 -23.52 -17.35 20.72
N ASP A 129 -24.46 -18.17 20.27
CA ASP A 129 -25.90 -18.05 20.57
C ASP A 129 -26.58 -19.39 20.92
N ALA A 130 -25.84 -20.29 21.58
CA ALA A 130 -26.29 -21.64 21.94
C ALA A 130 -27.60 -21.65 22.78
N VAL A 131 -27.80 -20.69 23.68
CA VAL A 131 -29.01 -20.56 24.51
C VAL A 131 -30.09 -19.79 23.75
N ALA A 132 -29.71 -18.74 23.02
CA ALA A 132 -30.63 -17.84 22.32
C ALA A 132 -31.25 -18.45 21.05
N HIS A 133 -30.46 -19.04 20.15
CA HIS A 133 -30.97 -19.61 18.88
C HIS A 133 -30.65 -21.09 18.61
N GLY A 134 -29.59 -21.64 19.22
CA GLY A 134 -29.44 -23.09 19.41
C GLY A 134 -29.20 -23.95 18.16
N VAL A 135 -28.92 -23.34 17.01
CA VAL A 135 -28.45 -24.02 15.79
C VAL A 135 -26.93 -23.89 15.80
N CYS A 136 -26.23 -24.89 16.36
CA CYS A 136 -24.79 -24.82 16.59
C CYS A 136 -24.13 -26.18 16.89
N GLY A 137 -22.85 -26.32 16.56
CA GLY A 137 -22.02 -27.48 16.88
C GLY A 137 -20.73 -27.08 17.61
N TYR A 138 -20.40 -27.76 18.72
CA TYR A 138 -19.14 -27.52 19.45
C TYR A 138 -18.73 -28.69 20.35
N TYR A 139 -17.42 -28.81 20.58
CA TYR A 139 -16.86 -29.59 21.68
C TYR A 139 -16.81 -28.75 22.96
N ALA A 140 -17.02 -29.38 24.12
CA ALA A 140 -16.83 -28.74 25.41
C ALA A 140 -15.32 -28.56 25.73
N MET A 141 -15.02 -27.52 26.50
CA MET A 141 -13.67 -27.16 26.94
C MET A 141 -13.63 -27.05 28.47
N ASP A 142 -12.54 -27.46 29.10
CA ASP A 142 -12.32 -27.23 30.55
C ASP A 142 -11.67 -25.86 30.83
N ALA A 143 -11.48 -25.53 32.12
CA ALA A 143 -10.91 -24.25 32.55
C ALA A 143 -9.41 -24.10 32.22
N GLU A 144 -8.78 -25.15 31.71
CA GLU A 144 -7.41 -25.19 31.23
C GLU A 144 -7.30 -25.07 29.71
N GLY A 145 -8.43 -25.00 28.99
CA GLY A 145 -8.48 -24.90 27.52
C GLY A 145 -8.50 -26.26 26.80
N MET A 146 -8.63 -27.37 27.54
CA MET A 146 -8.49 -28.73 27.00
C MET A 146 -9.82 -29.29 26.50
N GLY A 147 -9.81 -29.92 25.31
CA GLY A 147 -10.98 -30.58 24.72
C GLY A 147 -11.07 -32.09 25.01
N VAL A 148 -10.05 -32.69 25.65
CA VAL A 148 -10.15 -34.02 26.29
C VAL A 148 -9.78 -33.91 27.75
N SER A 149 -10.76 -34.11 28.63
CA SER A 149 -10.60 -33.95 30.08
C SER A 149 -11.41 -34.99 30.87
N THR A 150 -11.33 -34.94 32.20
CA THR A 150 -12.07 -35.83 33.12
C THR A 150 -13.34 -35.19 33.68
N GLU A 151 -13.52 -33.88 33.55
CA GLU A 151 -14.71 -33.16 34.03
C GLU A 151 -15.06 -32.04 33.04
N PHE A 152 -16.34 -31.95 32.65
CA PHE A 152 -16.85 -30.87 31.80
C PHE A 152 -18.20 -30.36 32.30
N TYR A 153 -18.39 -29.05 32.13
CA TYR A 153 -19.70 -28.40 32.14
C TYR A 153 -20.01 -27.90 30.72
N THR A 154 -21.24 -28.07 30.27
CA THR A 154 -21.68 -27.61 28.96
C THR A 154 -23.18 -27.34 28.94
N TYR A 155 -23.64 -26.59 27.95
CA TYR A 155 -25.04 -26.49 27.59
C TYR A 155 -25.38 -27.48 26.46
N VAL A 156 -26.67 -27.79 26.30
CA VAL A 156 -27.24 -28.42 25.11
C VAL A 156 -28.39 -27.53 24.63
N PRO A 157 -28.40 -27.07 23.37
CA PRO A 157 -29.37 -26.12 22.86
C PRO A 157 -30.78 -26.71 22.75
N ARG A 158 -31.74 -25.88 22.34
CA ARG A 158 -33.06 -26.37 21.93
C ARG A 158 -32.91 -27.27 20.70
N ILE A 159 -33.81 -28.25 20.55
CA ILE A 159 -33.93 -29.01 19.31
C ILE A 159 -34.50 -28.10 18.22
N ALA A 160 -33.78 -27.96 17.10
CA ALA A 160 -34.18 -27.20 15.92
C ALA A 160 -34.63 -28.11 14.77
N HIS A 161 -33.94 -29.24 14.58
CA HIS A 161 -34.14 -30.20 13.50
C HIS A 161 -34.50 -31.60 14.05
N ASN A 162 -35.44 -32.29 13.40
CA ASN A 162 -35.98 -33.55 13.93
C ASN A 162 -34.95 -34.71 13.94
N ASN A 163 -34.79 -35.33 15.11
CA ASN A 163 -34.17 -36.64 15.37
C ASN A 163 -32.70 -36.88 14.96
N SER A 164 -32.01 -35.90 14.38
CA SER A 164 -30.67 -36.09 13.80
C SER A 164 -29.55 -35.42 14.59
N GLU A 165 -29.91 -34.43 15.43
CA GLU A 165 -29.05 -33.76 16.40
C GLU A 165 -28.60 -34.74 17.49
N ARG A 166 -27.35 -34.60 17.96
CA ARG A 166 -26.76 -35.52 18.94
C ARG A 166 -25.85 -34.83 19.95
N PHE A 167 -26.02 -35.20 21.21
CA PHE A 167 -25.03 -35.05 22.25
C PHE A 167 -24.21 -36.33 22.37
N ILE A 168 -22.89 -36.25 22.24
CA ILE A 168 -21.98 -37.40 22.09
C ILE A 168 -20.80 -37.29 23.07
N VAL A 169 -20.42 -38.39 23.70
CA VAL A 169 -19.21 -38.49 24.54
C VAL A 169 -18.30 -39.58 23.97
N PHE A 170 -17.06 -39.24 23.61
CA PHE A 170 -16.04 -40.18 23.11
C PHE A 170 -15.04 -40.53 24.19
N ALA A 171 -14.57 -41.79 24.23
CA ALA A 171 -13.48 -42.20 25.11
C ALA A 171 -12.16 -42.32 24.34
N HIS A 172 -11.11 -41.64 24.82
CA HIS A 172 -9.77 -41.68 24.22
C HIS A 172 -8.89 -42.79 24.82
N GLN A 173 -9.40 -43.53 25.82
CA GLN A 173 -8.69 -44.61 26.51
C GLN A 173 -9.61 -45.79 26.86
N ASP A 174 -9.03 -46.99 26.99
CA ASP A 174 -9.76 -48.20 27.37
C ASP A 174 -10.25 -48.19 28.82
N ASN A 175 -11.41 -48.83 29.07
CA ASN A 175 -12.03 -48.90 30.40
C ASN A 175 -12.28 -47.51 31.02
N THR A 176 -12.73 -46.55 30.21
CA THR A 176 -13.15 -45.23 30.67
C THR A 176 -14.58 -45.34 31.19
N THR A 177 -14.82 -44.95 32.45
CA THR A 177 -16.12 -44.94 33.10
C THR A 177 -16.64 -43.51 33.13
N ILE A 178 -17.82 -43.27 32.54
CA ILE A 178 -18.42 -41.94 32.39
C ILE A 178 -19.70 -41.87 33.23
N THR A 179 -19.98 -40.72 33.82
CA THR A 179 -21.28 -40.34 34.36
C THR A 179 -21.71 -38.99 33.78
N VAL A 180 -22.91 -38.97 33.21
CA VAL A 180 -23.56 -37.76 32.68
C VAL A 180 -24.73 -37.40 33.60
N ARG A 181 -24.81 -36.12 33.97
CA ARG A 181 -25.86 -35.56 34.82
C ARG A 181 -26.41 -34.27 34.21
N ARG A 182 -27.67 -33.96 34.49
CA ARG A 182 -28.33 -32.69 34.20
C ARG A 182 -28.26 -31.80 35.44
N ASP A 183 -27.84 -30.56 35.28
CA ASP A 183 -27.98 -29.54 36.33
C ASP A 183 -29.45 -29.12 36.45
N LEU A 184 -29.93 -28.95 37.69
CA LEU A 184 -31.28 -28.50 38.01
C LEU A 184 -31.32 -26.99 38.38
N SER A 185 -30.23 -26.25 38.09
CA SER A 185 -30.06 -24.81 38.30
C SER A 185 -30.32 -24.37 39.75
N ASN A 186 -30.06 -25.27 40.70
CA ASN A 186 -30.29 -25.09 42.13
C ASN A 186 -29.17 -25.69 43.01
N GLY A 187 -28.01 -25.99 42.41
CA GLY A 187 -26.89 -26.65 43.08
C GLY A 187 -27.09 -28.16 43.28
N SER A 188 -28.00 -28.80 42.53
CA SER A 188 -28.19 -30.25 42.55
C SER A 188 -28.34 -30.84 41.15
N TYR A 189 -27.90 -32.09 40.99
CA TYR A 189 -27.82 -32.76 39.69
C TYR A 189 -28.76 -33.96 39.60
N GLN A 190 -29.50 -34.06 38.48
CA GLN A 190 -30.22 -35.26 38.10
C GLN A 190 -29.30 -36.20 37.31
N HIS A 191 -29.12 -37.43 37.81
CA HIS A 191 -28.40 -38.47 37.07
C HIS A 191 -29.13 -38.83 35.76
N LEU A 192 -28.42 -38.81 34.63
CA LEU A 192 -28.95 -39.23 33.33
C LEU A 192 -28.44 -40.61 32.91
N ALA A 193 -27.13 -40.85 32.98
CA ALA A 193 -26.52 -42.12 32.60
C ALA A 193 -25.16 -42.35 33.26
N SER A 194 -24.83 -43.62 33.51
CA SER A 194 -23.47 -44.09 33.79
C SER A 194 -23.16 -45.30 32.91
N PHE A 195 -22.00 -45.30 32.27
CA PHE A 195 -21.59 -46.32 31.32
C PHE A 195 -20.06 -46.46 31.28
N SER A 196 -19.57 -47.41 30.48
CA SER A 196 -18.13 -47.60 30.28
C SER A 196 -17.85 -47.82 28.80
N LEU A 197 -16.80 -47.17 28.31
CA LEU A 197 -16.37 -47.17 26.92
C LEU A 197 -14.89 -47.57 26.85
N ASN A 198 -14.52 -48.21 25.75
CA ASN A 198 -13.13 -48.39 25.35
C ASN A 198 -12.69 -47.30 24.38
N LYS A 199 -11.40 -47.26 24.06
CA LYS A 199 -10.84 -46.25 23.16
C LYS A 199 -11.55 -46.25 21.79
N GLY A 200 -11.89 -45.06 21.29
CA GLY A 200 -12.61 -44.86 20.03
C GLY A 200 -14.11 -45.21 20.09
N GLN A 201 -14.61 -45.73 21.22
CA GLN A 201 -16.04 -45.91 21.42
C GLN A 201 -16.68 -44.61 21.93
N HIS A 202 -17.96 -44.46 21.64
CA HIS A 202 -18.77 -43.30 22.02
C HIS A 202 -20.08 -43.72 22.68
N TRP A 203 -20.74 -42.75 23.30
CA TRP A 203 -22.14 -42.83 23.72
C TRP A 203 -22.86 -41.58 23.23
N ALA A 204 -24.05 -41.74 22.65
CA ALA A 204 -24.81 -40.65 22.04
C ALA A 204 -26.28 -40.61 22.53
N ARG A 205 -26.86 -39.41 22.55
CA ARG A 205 -28.29 -39.14 22.81
C ARG A 205 -28.82 -38.07 21.86
N SER A 206 -30.10 -38.18 21.49
CA SER A 206 -30.81 -37.25 20.58
C SER A 206 -32.13 -36.72 21.19
N ASP A 207 -32.26 -36.82 22.52
CA ASP A 207 -33.45 -36.51 23.32
C ASP A 207 -33.12 -35.54 24.48
N LEU A 208 -32.05 -34.76 24.33
CA LEU A 208 -31.68 -33.65 25.20
C LEU A 208 -32.07 -32.34 24.50
N ALA A 209 -32.55 -31.35 25.26
CA ALA A 209 -32.96 -30.07 24.71
C ALA A 209 -32.98 -28.99 25.81
N SER A 210 -32.28 -27.87 25.59
CA SER A 210 -32.26 -26.69 26.46
C SER A 210 -31.83 -26.97 27.91
N GLU A 211 -30.76 -27.75 28.10
CA GLU A 211 -30.34 -28.29 29.39
C GLU A 211 -28.84 -28.14 29.64
N TYR A 212 -28.48 -27.77 30.87
CA TYR A 212 -27.09 -27.76 31.35
C TYR A 212 -26.67 -29.14 31.83
N LEU A 213 -25.46 -29.56 31.45
CA LEU A 213 -24.93 -30.89 31.73
C LEU A 213 -23.60 -30.84 32.49
N HIS A 214 -23.41 -31.85 33.34
CA HIS A 214 -22.16 -32.15 34.03
C HIS A 214 -21.70 -33.55 33.64
N ILE A 215 -20.50 -33.65 33.08
CA ILE A 215 -19.89 -34.89 32.61
C ILE A 215 -18.66 -35.15 33.48
N THR A 216 -18.57 -36.34 34.05
CA THR A 216 -17.39 -36.77 34.84
C THR A 216 -16.93 -38.14 34.38
N ALA A 217 -15.62 -38.32 34.21
CA ALA A 217 -15.00 -39.57 33.83
C ALA A 217 -13.75 -39.87 34.68
N ASN A 218 -13.32 -41.14 34.72
CA ASN A 218 -12.07 -41.55 35.39
C ASN A 218 -10.82 -41.37 34.51
N LYS A 219 -11.00 -41.03 33.23
CA LYS A 219 -10.00 -40.87 32.17
C LYS A 219 -10.51 -39.87 31.13
N GLY A 220 -9.62 -39.36 30.29
CA GLY A 220 -9.94 -38.38 29.25
C GLY A 220 -11.07 -38.82 28.31
N VAL A 221 -12.10 -37.97 28.24
CA VAL A 221 -13.20 -38.01 27.27
C VAL A 221 -13.28 -36.69 26.53
N SER A 222 -13.81 -36.68 25.31
CA SER A 222 -14.28 -35.46 24.66
C SER A 222 -15.81 -35.48 24.59
N VAL A 223 -16.42 -34.29 24.62
CA VAL A 223 -17.87 -34.10 24.70
C VAL A 223 -18.30 -33.18 23.57
N LEU A 224 -19.11 -33.68 22.64
CA LEU A 224 -19.59 -32.98 21.44
C LEU A 224 -21.11 -32.72 21.56
N THR A 225 -21.49 -31.46 21.44
CA THR A 225 -22.86 -31.03 21.17
C THR A 225 -22.98 -30.77 19.66
N CYS A 226 -23.54 -31.72 18.91
CA CYS A 226 -23.73 -31.63 17.46
C CYS A 226 -25.22 -31.39 17.16
N TYR A 227 -25.66 -30.14 17.27
CA TYR A 227 -27.03 -29.68 16.95
C TYR A 227 -27.09 -28.85 15.66
N ASP A 228 -25.91 -28.43 15.19
CA ASP A 228 -25.54 -28.16 13.80
C ASP A 228 -24.05 -28.55 13.64
N GLN A 229 -23.44 -28.23 12.50
CA GLN A 229 -22.01 -28.36 12.20
C GLN A 229 -21.15 -27.20 12.74
N SER A 230 -19.87 -27.14 12.34
CA SER A 230 -18.88 -26.06 12.57
C SER A 230 -18.07 -26.15 13.87
N TYR A 231 -17.19 -27.15 13.97
CA TYR A 231 -16.32 -27.35 15.14
C TYR A 231 -14.96 -27.98 14.81
N PHE A 232 -13.91 -27.50 15.48
CA PHE A 232 -12.63 -28.21 15.57
C PHE A 232 -12.74 -29.42 16.53
N VAL A 233 -11.97 -30.46 16.24
CA VAL A 233 -11.99 -31.75 16.94
C VAL A 233 -10.76 -31.85 17.86
N PRO A 234 -10.93 -32.13 19.16
CA PRO A 234 -9.80 -32.31 20.06
C PRO A 234 -9.10 -33.64 19.84
N CYS A 235 -7.77 -33.64 19.95
CA CYS A 235 -6.93 -34.83 19.79
C CYS A 235 -6.92 -35.67 21.08
N SER A 236 -6.53 -36.94 21.01
CA SER A 236 -6.37 -37.81 22.18
C SER A 236 -5.34 -37.36 23.23
N GLY A 237 -4.51 -36.34 22.92
CA GLY A 237 -3.64 -35.65 23.87
C GLY A 237 -4.34 -34.56 24.70
N GLY A 238 -5.58 -34.20 24.35
CA GLY A 238 -6.41 -33.19 25.02
C GLY A 238 -6.31 -31.77 24.49
N GLN A 239 -5.31 -31.51 23.64
CA GLN A 239 -5.16 -30.30 22.85
C GLN A 239 -5.98 -30.37 21.55
N TRP A 240 -6.06 -29.26 20.82
CA TRP A 240 -6.79 -29.15 19.55
C TRP A 240 -5.95 -29.51 18.30
N SER A 241 -4.65 -29.73 18.49
CA SER A 241 -3.69 -30.25 17.50
C SER A 241 -3.08 -31.55 18.03
N GLY A 242 -2.82 -32.52 17.15
CA GLY A 242 -2.25 -33.82 17.54
C GLY A 242 -2.35 -34.90 16.46
N THR A 243 -2.23 -36.17 16.86
CA THR A 243 -2.04 -37.29 15.92
C THR A 243 -3.16 -38.35 15.91
N GLU A 244 -4.22 -38.17 16.70
CA GLU A 244 -5.33 -39.10 16.79
C GLU A 244 -6.60 -38.39 17.26
N PHE A 245 -7.70 -38.59 16.53
CA PHE A 245 -8.96 -37.88 16.73
C PHE A 245 -10.16 -38.83 16.61
N PHE A 246 -11.20 -38.55 17.38
CA PHE A 246 -12.51 -39.22 17.28
C PHE A 246 -13.60 -38.17 17.16
N THR A 247 -14.37 -38.22 16.08
CA THR A 247 -15.46 -37.27 15.82
C THR A 247 -16.68 -37.95 15.21
N TYR A 248 -17.71 -37.16 14.97
CA TYR A 248 -18.94 -37.51 14.28
C TYR A 248 -19.18 -36.45 13.21
N VAL A 249 -19.49 -36.88 11.99
CA VAL A 249 -20.09 -36.00 10.97
C VAL A 249 -21.60 -36.12 11.12
N SER A 250 -22.35 -35.03 10.88
CA SER A 250 -23.79 -35.04 11.08
C SER A 250 -24.56 -35.42 9.80
N ASN A 251 -25.86 -35.68 9.95
CA ASN A 251 -26.80 -35.84 8.84
C ASN A 251 -28.10 -35.10 9.17
N ILE A 252 -27.99 -33.78 9.40
CA ILE A 252 -29.11 -32.94 9.81
C ILE A 252 -29.95 -32.54 8.58
N PRO A 253 -31.25 -32.90 8.52
CA PRO A 253 -32.12 -32.55 7.40
C PRO A 253 -32.57 -31.09 7.45
N SER A 254 -32.48 -30.40 6.32
CA SER A 254 -32.94 -29.02 6.15
C SER A 254 -34.48 -28.87 6.25
N ASP A 255 -35.23 -29.87 5.77
CA ASP A 255 -36.68 -30.04 5.91
C ASP A 255 -36.97 -31.56 5.87
N PRO A 256 -38.00 -32.10 6.55
CA PRO A 256 -38.42 -33.50 6.40
C PRO A 256 -38.73 -33.98 4.95
N ASN A 257 -38.75 -33.08 3.96
CA ASN A 257 -38.97 -33.34 2.54
C ASN A 257 -37.76 -32.95 1.64
N ILE A 258 -36.63 -32.49 2.22
CA ILE A 258 -35.45 -32.01 1.47
C ILE A 258 -34.20 -32.80 1.91
N GLN A 259 -33.19 -32.77 1.04
CA GLN A 259 -31.85 -33.31 1.20
C GLN A 259 -31.12 -32.63 2.40
N SER A 260 -30.33 -33.40 3.15
CA SER A 260 -29.63 -32.92 4.34
C SER A 260 -28.53 -31.91 4.01
N TRP A 261 -28.13 -31.12 5.01
CA TRP A 261 -27.06 -30.13 4.84
C TRP A 261 -25.74 -30.78 4.46
N PRO A 262 -24.97 -30.18 3.52
CA PRO A 262 -23.61 -30.60 3.24
C PRO A 262 -22.69 -30.36 4.44
N GLU A 263 -21.75 -31.29 4.67
CA GLU A 263 -20.72 -31.19 5.71
C GLU A 263 -19.35 -31.58 5.15
N ASP A 264 -18.27 -30.90 5.59
CA ASP A 264 -16.90 -31.24 5.21
C ASP A 264 -16.07 -31.59 6.45
N LEU A 265 -15.49 -32.80 6.48
CA LEU A 265 -14.47 -33.17 7.46
C LEU A 265 -13.11 -32.80 6.88
N THR A 266 -12.47 -31.77 7.44
CA THR A 266 -11.20 -31.25 6.94
C THR A 266 -10.05 -31.54 7.89
N VAL A 267 -8.94 -32.08 7.36
CA VAL A 267 -7.66 -32.28 8.08
C VAL A 267 -6.62 -31.29 7.56
N PHE A 268 -5.98 -30.53 8.44
CA PHE A 268 -5.01 -29.48 8.11
C PHE A 268 -3.59 -29.88 8.54
N ALA A 269 -2.62 -29.85 7.62
CA ALA A 269 -1.24 -30.27 7.87
C ALA A 269 -0.29 -29.06 8.04
N TYR A 270 0.50 -29.08 9.11
CA TYR A 270 1.53 -28.08 9.42
C TYR A 270 2.96 -28.53 9.04
N ASP A 271 3.12 -29.76 8.59
CA ASP A 271 4.41 -30.40 8.35
C ASP A 271 4.38 -31.22 7.04
N ASP A 272 5.44 -31.14 6.26
CA ASP A 272 5.57 -31.85 4.98
C ASP A 272 5.52 -33.37 5.14
N ASN A 273 4.96 -34.10 4.18
CA ASN A 273 4.86 -35.57 4.20
C ASN A 273 4.21 -36.11 5.50
N THR A 274 3.15 -35.47 5.98
CA THR A 274 2.30 -35.97 7.07
C THR A 274 1.40 -37.07 6.54
N ASN A 275 1.56 -38.30 7.03
CA ASN A 275 0.70 -39.42 6.68
C ASN A 275 -0.64 -39.28 7.42
N VAL A 276 -1.77 -39.39 6.70
CA VAL A 276 -3.12 -39.25 7.25
C VAL A 276 -3.96 -40.47 6.89
N LEU A 277 -4.70 -40.99 7.87
CA LEU A 277 -5.57 -42.15 7.74
C LEU A 277 -6.95 -41.88 8.37
N ILE A 278 -7.98 -41.77 7.53
CA ILE A 278 -9.37 -41.53 7.93
C ILE A 278 -10.16 -42.84 7.81
N LYS A 279 -10.86 -43.23 8.88
CA LYS A 279 -11.65 -44.47 8.97
C LYS A 279 -13.02 -44.24 9.55
N ASP A 280 -13.98 -45.06 9.12
CA ASP A 280 -15.24 -45.22 9.82
C ASP A 280 -14.99 -45.94 11.17
N SER A 281 -15.36 -45.31 12.28
CA SER A 281 -15.12 -45.83 13.63
C SER A 281 -15.95 -47.08 13.97
N ILE A 282 -16.99 -47.39 13.19
CA ILE A 282 -17.89 -48.53 13.41
C ILE A 282 -17.57 -49.70 12.49
N THR A 283 -17.41 -49.46 11.18
CA THR A 283 -17.09 -50.53 10.23
C THR A 283 -15.59 -50.82 10.13
N HIS A 284 -14.76 -49.85 10.53
CA HIS A 284 -13.30 -49.83 10.35
C HIS A 284 -12.84 -49.81 8.88
N ASP A 285 -13.76 -49.53 7.95
CA ASP A 285 -13.43 -49.28 6.56
C ASP A 285 -12.57 -48.00 6.45
N THR A 286 -11.59 -48.04 5.56
CA THR A 286 -10.76 -46.86 5.26
C THR A 286 -11.52 -45.98 4.29
N ILE A 287 -11.70 -44.72 4.70
CA ILE A 287 -12.37 -43.68 3.91
C ILE A 287 -11.33 -43.03 3.00
N TRP A 288 -10.19 -42.62 3.58
CA TRP A 288 -9.08 -42.03 2.85
C TRP A 288 -7.74 -42.33 3.56
N GLU A 289 -6.67 -42.47 2.78
CA GLU A 289 -5.29 -42.70 3.26
C GLU A 289 -4.31 -42.12 2.23
N ASP A 290 -3.57 -41.06 2.59
CA ASP A 290 -2.52 -40.45 1.75
C ASP A 290 -1.59 -39.54 2.61
N THR A 291 -0.64 -38.86 1.97
CA THR A 291 0.21 -37.82 2.59
C THR A 291 -0.27 -36.41 2.29
N LEU A 292 -0.18 -35.51 3.27
CA LEU A 292 -0.33 -34.06 3.12
C LEU A 292 0.99 -33.34 3.40
N ASP A 293 1.24 -32.25 2.66
CA ASP A 293 2.36 -31.35 2.92
C ASP A 293 1.96 -30.13 3.77
N SER A 294 2.94 -29.37 4.27
CA SER A 294 2.68 -28.19 5.09
C SER A 294 1.82 -27.16 4.35
N GLY A 295 0.82 -26.60 5.03
CA GLY A 295 -0.13 -25.65 4.44
C GLY A 295 -1.27 -26.30 3.63
N ARG A 296 -1.24 -27.62 3.42
CA ARG A 296 -2.28 -28.32 2.65
C ARG A 296 -3.37 -28.87 3.57
N ALA A 297 -4.57 -29.01 3.01
CA ALA A 297 -5.72 -29.60 3.70
C ALA A 297 -6.36 -30.71 2.86
N TYR A 298 -6.97 -31.70 3.51
CA TYR A 298 -7.84 -32.68 2.86
C TYR A 298 -9.29 -32.54 3.38
N PRO A 299 -10.23 -32.08 2.55
CA PRO A 299 -11.65 -32.04 2.86
C PRO A 299 -12.36 -33.32 2.34
N GLU A 300 -12.72 -34.21 3.25
CA GLU A 300 -13.65 -35.32 2.97
C GLU A 300 -15.08 -34.75 2.93
N GLN A 301 -15.60 -34.58 1.72
CA GLN A 301 -16.90 -33.96 1.44
C GLN A 301 -18.05 -34.94 1.65
N TYR A 302 -19.07 -34.51 2.40
CA TYR A 302 -20.34 -35.19 2.56
C TYR A 302 -21.49 -34.27 2.11
N PRO A 303 -21.79 -34.18 0.79
CA PRO A 303 -22.77 -33.23 0.24
C PRO A 303 -24.22 -33.36 0.73
N ASN A 304 -24.52 -34.40 1.52
CA ASN A 304 -25.84 -34.73 2.06
C ASN A 304 -25.74 -35.10 3.55
N GLY A 305 -24.71 -34.59 4.23
CA GLY A 305 -24.23 -35.11 5.50
C GLY A 305 -23.82 -36.58 5.44
N ALA A 306 -23.36 -37.10 6.57
CA ALA A 306 -23.09 -38.50 6.79
C ALA A 306 -23.25 -38.82 8.28
N ASP A 307 -24.22 -39.67 8.64
CA ASP A 307 -24.37 -40.22 10.00
C ASP A 307 -23.24 -41.22 10.27
N LYS A 308 -22.04 -40.68 10.53
CA LYS A 308 -20.79 -41.42 10.59
C LYS A 308 -19.95 -40.97 11.77
N TYR A 309 -19.43 -41.94 12.51
CA TYR A 309 -18.38 -41.73 13.48
C TYR A 309 -17.04 -41.96 12.79
N ILE A 310 -16.09 -41.05 12.97
CA ILE A 310 -14.82 -41.03 12.25
C ILE A 310 -13.65 -41.16 13.23
N THR A 311 -12.66 -41.94 12.85
CA THR A 311 -11.33 -42.01 13.48
C THR A 311 -10.31 -41.46 12.50
N ILE A 312 -9.54 -40.44 12.91
CA ILE A 312 -8.41 -39.92 12.14
C ILE A 312 -7.12 -40.27 12.89
N ILE A 313 -6.14 -40.82 12.19
CA ILE A 313 -4.81 -41.15 12.73
C ILE A 313 -3.77 -40.52 11.79
N THR A 314 -2.77 -39.85 12.36
CA THR A 314 -1.63 -39.32 11.61
C THR A 314 -0.31 -39.69 12.28
N ASP A 315 0.82 -39.46 11.59
CA ASP A 315 2.17 -39.61 12.17
C ASP A 315 2.77 -38.30 12.70
N LYS A 316 2.22 -37.14 12.30
CA LYS A 316 2.60 -35.79 12.76
C LYS A 316 1.39 -34.97 13.20
N PRO A 317 1.56 -33.96 14.08
CA PRO A 317 0.46 -33.12 14.52
C PRO A 317 -0.27 -32.43 13.36
N VAL A 318 -1.59 -32.60 13.34
CA VAL A 318 -2.54 -31.91 12.46
C VAL A 318 -3.61 -31.25 13.32
N THR A 319 -4.40 -30.35 12.74
CA THR A 319 -5.70 -29.97 13.29
C THR A 319 -6.81 -30.54 12.41
N VAL A 320 -8.00 -30.74 12.98
CA VAL A 320 -9.14 -31.37 12.29
C VAL A 320 -10.41 -30.58 12.61
N ALA A 321 -11.24 -30.30 11.60
CA ALA A 321 -12.53 -29.66 11.77
C ALA A 321 -13.65 -30.39 11.02
N VAL A 322 -14.88 -30.27 11.52
CA VAL A 322 -16.11 -30.57 10.79
C VAL A 322 -16.80 -29.22 10.57
N GLN A 323 -16.54 -28.61 9.41
CA GLN A 323 -17.00 -27.25 9.07
C GLN A 323 -17.15 -27.09 7.56
N PRO A 324 -18.22 -26.43 7.07
CA PRO A 324 -18.38 -26.05 5.67
C PRO A 324 -17.15 -25.35 5.06
N TRP A 325 -16.72 -25.81 3.87
CA TRP A 325 -15.71 -25.11 3.06
C TRP A 325 -15.76 -25.42 1.56
N VAL A 326 -15.89 -26.69 1.17
CA VAL A 326 -15.83 -27.10 -0.25
C VAL A 326 -17.20 -27.56 -0.74
N SER A 327 -17.99 -28.23 0.10
CA SER A 327 -19.37 -28.56 -0.23
C SER A 327 -20.31 -27.34 -0.16
N ILE A 328 -19.89 -26.28 0.54
CA ILE A 328 -20.56 -24.98 0.60
C ILE A 328 -19.46 -23.91 0.56
N THR A 329 -19.54 -22.95 -0.35
CA THR A 329 -18.53 -21.88 -0.53
C THR A 329 -19.09 -20.46 -0.32
N THR A 330 -20.37 -20.34 0.03
CA THR A 330 -21.13 -19.10 0.19
C THR A 330 -21.82 -19.07 1.55
N GLU A 331 -22.43 -17.94 1.92
CA GLU A 331 -23.12 -17.72 3.20
C GLU A 331 -23.86 -18.95 3.77
N TYR A 332 -23.31 -19.49 4.86
CA TYR A 332 -23.92 -20.47 5.76
C TYR A 332 -23.71 -19.99 7.19
N SER A 333 -24.61 -20.30 8.13
CA SER A 333 -24.39 -19.85 9.52
C SER A 333 -23.43 -20.78 10.24
N GLN A 334 -22.24 -20.29 10.54
CA GLN A 334 -21.18 -21.04 11.21
C GLN A 334 -20.26 -20.12 12.00
N GLY A 335 -19.59 -20.65 13.03
CA GLY A 335 -18.56 -19.91 13.75
C GLY A 335 -17.77 -20.81 14.68
N VAL A 336 -16.44 -20.73 14.60
CA VAL A 336 -15.53 -21.65 15.27
C VAL A 336 -14.17 -21.01 15.51
N PHE A 337 -13.56 -21.27 16.68
CA PHE A 337 -12.15 -20.95 16.92
C PHE A 337 -11.27 -21.93 16.15
N VAL A 338 -10.38 -21.39 15.30
CA VAL A 338 -9.41 -22.16 14.54
C VAL A 338 -8.30 -22.62 15.47
N ALA A 339 -8.01 -23.92 15.46
CA ALA A 339 -6.93 -24.48 16.26
C ALA A 339 -5.56 -24.13 15.67
N ASP A 340 -4.67 -23.56 16.49
CA ASP A 340 -3.27 -23.30 16.14
C ASP A 340 -2.44 -24.59 16.06
N ARG A 341 -1.23 -24.51 15.49
CA ARG A 341 -0.28 -25.62 15.38
C ARG A 341 0.02 -26.32 16.70
N THR A 342 0.10 -25.58 17.81
CA THR A 342 0.38 -26.13 19.15
C THR A 342 -0.85 -26.73 19.82
N GLY A 343 -2.06 -26.48 19.30
CA GLY A 343 -3.31 -27.05 19.80
C GLY A 343 -3.85 -26.39 21.07
N ARG A 344 -3.51 -25.12 21.30
CA ARG A 344 -4.06 -24.27 22.37
C ARG A 344 -5.25 -23.41 21.89
N ALA A 345 -5.42 -23.28 20.57
CA ALA A 345 -6.31 -22.31 19.90
C ALA A 345 -5.98 -20.83 20.19
N ILE A 346 -4.84 -20.59 20.83
CA ILE A 346 -4.14 -19.31 21.00
C ILE A 346 -2.67 -19.59 20.69
N GLY A 347 -2.08 -18.86 19.75
CA GLY A 347 -0.72 -19.11 19.28
C GLY A 347 -0.33 -18.23 18.09
N THR A 348 0.65 -18.69 17.31
CA THR A 348 1.33 -17.89 16.27
C THR A 348 1.29 -18.50 14.86
N GLU A 349 0.70 -19.69 14.68
CA GLU A 349 0.57 -20.34 13.36
C GLU A 349 -0.74 -21.13 13.30
N PHE A 350 -1.62 -20.75 12.37
CA PHE A 350 -2.94 -21.36 12.16
C PHE A 350 -3.12 -21.73 10.69
N ILE A 351 -3.88 -22.78 10.43
CA ILE A 351 -4.48 -23.07 9.12
C ILE A 351 -5.98 -23.25 9.32
N GLY A 352 -6.78 -22.46 8.61
CA GLY A 352 -8.25 -22.48 8.69
C GLY A 352 -8.90 -22.14 7.37
N THR A 353 -10.22 -22.31 7.28
CA THR A 353 -11.01 -22.00 6.08
C THR A 353 -12.03 -20.92 6.38
N THR A 354 -12.48 -20.20 5.36
CA THR A 354 -13.60 -19.26 5.44
C THR A 354 -14.52 -19.43 4.23
N LEU A 355 -15.71 -18.80 4.29
CA LEU A 355 -16.68 -18.75 3.20
C LEU A 355 -16.77 -17.33 2.62
N SER A 356 -17.23 -17.21 1.37
CA SER A 356 -17.57 -15.92 0.78
C SER A 356 -18.75 -15.29 1.54
N GLY A 357 -18.60 -14.05 1.99
CA GLY A 357 -19.55 -13.36 2.88
C GLY A 357 -19.35 -13.64 4.38
N GLY A 358 -18.36 -14.45 4.75
CA GLY A 358 -18.03 -14.75 6.15
C GLY A 358 -17.14 -13.73 6.85
N TYR A 359 -16.49 -14.16 7.93
CA TYR A 359 -15.48 -13.42 8.67
C TYR A 359 -14.30 -14.31 9.09
N LEU A 360 -13.13 -13.68 9.26
CA LEU A 360 -11.90 -14.25 9.79
C LEU A 360 -11.39 -13.27 10.85
N ASN A 361 -11.98 -13.37 12.03
CA ASN A 361 -11.74 -12.44 13.13
C ASN A 361 -10.46 -12.88 13.86
N ILE A 362 -9.44 -12.02 13.88
CA ILE A 362 -8.14 -12.27 14.53
C ILE A 362 -8.01 -11.31 15.71
N LEU A 363 -7.81 -11.88 16.91
CA LEU A 363 -7.77 -11.18 18.19
C LEU A 363 -6.37 -11.26 18.81
N ALA A 364 -5.75 -10.11 19.07
CA ALA A 364 -4.42 -10.05 19.68
C ALA A 364 -4.45 -10.04 21.22
N TYR A 365 -3.49 -10.73 21.84
CA TYR A 365 -3.31 -10.78 23.30
C TYR A 365 -2.03 -10.06 23.77
N SER A 366 -1.48 -9.14 22.98
CA SER A 366 -0.28 -8.37 23.30
C SER A 366 -0.21 -7.13 22.42
N ASP A 367 0.37 -6.05 22.93
CA ASP A 367 0.67 -4.85 22.15
C ASP A 367 1.65 -5.13 20.99
N ASP A 368 1.56 -4.33 19.94
CA ASP A 368 2.40 -4.41 18.73
C ASP A 368 2.44 -5.81 18.07
N THR A 369 1.33 -6.55 18.04
CA THR A 369 1.27 -7.90 17.45
C THR A 369 1.17 -7.82 15.93
N GLU A 370 2.21 -8.24 15.24
CA GLU A 370 2.22 -8.38 13.78
C GLU A 370 1.52 -9.69 13.39
N VAL A 371 0.51 -9.57 12.52
CA VAL A 371 -0.28 -10.67 11.96
C VAL A 371 -0.16 -10.65 10.45
N GLN A 372 0.09 -11.79 9.84
CA GLN A 372 0.20 -11.98 8.40
C GLN A 372 -0.73 -13.11 7.95
N VAL A 373 -1.51 -12.86 6.91
CA VAL A 373 -2.44 -13.82 6.30
C VAL A 373 -1.90 -14.21 4.92
N TYR A 374 -1.90 -15.51 4.64
CA TYR A 374 -1.47 -16.10 3.38
C TYR A 374 -2.54 -17.04 2.85
N ASN A 375 -2.66 -17.18 1.53
CA ASN A 375 -3.33 -18.31 0.92
C ASN A 375 -2.49 -19.57 1.18
N SER A 376 -3.01 -20.47 2.01
CA SER A 376 -2.25 -21.63 2.52
C SER A 376 -1.86 -22.63 1.43
N GLU A 377 -2.64 -22.71 0.34
CA GLU A 377 -2.40 -23.65 -0.75
C GLU A 377 -1.30 -23.18 -1.72
N THR A 378 -1.18 -21.88 -1.93
CA THR A 378 -0.25 -21.28 -2.92
C THR A 378 0.97 -20.62 -2.28
N GLY A 379 0.90 -20.28 -0.99
CA GLY A 379 1.91 -19.48 -0.29
C GLY A 379 1.86 -17.98 -0.62
N LEU A 380 0.90 -17.53 -1.44
CA LEU A 380 0.72 -16.11 -1.74
C LEU A 380 0.31 -15.35 -0.49
N TRP A 381 0.96 -14.21 -0.23
CA TRP A 381 0.56 -13.27 0.80
C TRP A 381 -0.80 -12.63 0.45
N VAL A 382 -1.55 -12.22 1.46
CA VAL A 382 -2.93 -11.73 1.34
C VAL A 382 -3.15 -10.41 2.08
N ALA A 383 -2.74 -10.34 3.35
CA ALA A 383 -2.92 -9.16 4.19
C ALA A 383 -1.94 -9.20 5.38
N SER A 384 -1.61 -8.02 5.92
CA SER A 384 -0.85 -7.86 7.16
C SER A 384 -1.54 -6.84 8.06
N TYR A 385 -1.45 -7.03 9.37
CA TYR A 385 -2.04 -6.17 10.39
C TYR A 385 -1.09 -6.02 11.57
N ASN A 386 -1.03 -4.84 12.18
CA ASN A 386 -0.40 -4.64 13.47
C ASN A 386 -1.51 -4.33 14.50
N LEU A 387 -1.58 -5.12 15.57
CA LEU A 387 -2.70 -5.14 16.52
C LEU A 387 -2.22 -4.98 17.96
N ASP A 388 -2.84 -4.07 18.71
CA ASP A 388 -2.61 -3.96 20.16
C ASP A 388 -3.36 -5.02 20.99
N GLU A 389 -3.03 -5.12 22.29
CA GLU A 389 -3.74 -6.03 23.21
C GLU A 389 -5.25 -5.76 23.21
N GLY A 390 -6.04 -6.79 22.89
CA GLY A 390 -7.51 -6.72 22.83
C GLY A 390 -8.09 -6.23 21.50
N GLN A 391 -7.26 -5.80 20.54
CA GLN A 391 -7.73 -5.40 19.22
C GLN A 391 -8.15 -6.59 18.35
N LEU A 392 -9.13 -6.33 17.48
CA LEU A 392 -9.67 -7.29 16.53
C LEU A 392 -9.60 -6.74 15.11
N VAL A 393 -9.19 -7.58 14.18
CA VAL A 393 -9.38 -7.35 12.74
C VAL A 393 -10.17 -8.49 12.11
N ASN A 394 -11.05 -8.16 11.16
CA ASN A 394 -11.68 -9.16 10.29
C ASN A 394 -10.95 -9.17 8.94
N ALA A 395 -10.14 -10.20 8.70
CA ALA A 395 -9.27 -10.27 7.52
C ALA A 395 -9.92 -10.89 6.28
N ASN A 396 -11.13 -11.48 6.41
CA ASN A 396 -11.67 -12.55 5.54
C ASN A 396 -11.45 -12.42 4.01
N PRO A 397 -10.41 -13.05 3.42
CA PRO A 397 -10.07 -13.00 1.98
C PRO A 397 -11.01 -13.75 1.02
N GLY A 398 -12.31 -13.82 1.34
CA GLY A 398 -13.30 -14.62 0.63
C GLY A 398 -13.14 -16.13 0.88
N ASN A 399 -13.85 -16.97 0.13
CA ASN A 399 -13.80 -18.42 0.33
C ASN A 399 -12.42 -19.03 0.00
N GLY A 400 -11.78 -19.71 0.97
CA GLY A 400 -10.51 -20.39 0.72
C GLY A 400 -9.88 -21.03 1.95
N LEU A 401 -8.61 -21.43 1.80
CA LEU A 401 -7.76 -21.98 2.86
C LEU A 401 -6.66 -20.98 3.19
N TRP A 402 -6.59 -20.59 4.45
CA TRP A 402 -5.79 -19.46 4.90
C TRP A 402 -4.82 -19.91 5.98
N LYS A 403 -3.55 -19.49 5.81
CA LYS A 403 -2.52 -19.63 6.82
C LYS A 403 -2.36 -18.29 7.50
N ILE A 404 -2.54 -18.25 8.81
CA ILE A 404 -2.35 -17.05 9.63
C ILE A 404 -1.08 -17.27 10.44
N VAL A 405 -0.16 -16.32 10.37
CA VAL A 405 1.11 -16.31 11.11
C VAL A 405 1.18 -15.02 11.91
N SER A 406 1.72 -15.06 13.12
CA SER A 406 1.96 -13.85 13.92
C SER A 406 3.25 -13.94 14.73
N ASP A 407 3.79 -12.79 15.16
CA ASP A 407 4.97 -12.75 16.03
C ASP A 407 4.63 -13.08 17.50
N LYS A 408 3.42 -12.70 17.93
CA LYS A 408 2.85 -12.91 19.28
C LYS A 408 1.53 -13.67 19.22
N ASP A 409 1.10 -14.18 20.38
CA ASP A 409 -0.14 -14.97 20.49
C ASP A 409 -1.37 -14.18 20.03
N VAL A 410 -2.08 -14.73 19.04
CA VAL A 410 -3.45 -14.34 18.67
C VAL A 410 -4.42 -15.51 18.87
N SER A 411 -5.73 -15.26 18.77
CA SER A 411 -6.73 -16.29 18.47
C SER A 411 -7.48 -15.93 17.19
N VAL A 412 -7.92 -16.96 16.46
CA VAL A 412 -8.56 -16.82 15.14
C VAL A 412 -9.95 -17.43 15.21
N TYR A 413 -10.98 -16.68 14.85
CA TYR A 413 -12.37 -17.13 14.80
C TYR A 413 -12.90 -16.99 13.36
N SER A 414 -13.12 -18.13 12.72
CA SER A 414 -13.70 -18.18 11.37
C SER A 414 -15.19 -18.46 11.43
N GLY A 415 -15.98 -17.81 10.57
CA GLY A 415 -17.41 -18.04 10.52
C GLY A 415 -18.14 -17.25 9.45
N CYS A 416 -19.45 -17.20 9.57
CA CYS A 416 -20.38 -16.45 8.75
C CYS A 416 -21.74 -16.38 9.49
N SER A 417 -22.47 -15.25 9.38
CA SER A 417 -23.70 -15.00 10.14
C SER A 417 -23.50 -15.05 11.68
N THR A 418 -24.58 -14.86 12.45
CA THR A 418 -24.57 -14.76 13.92
C THR A 418 -24.89 -16.06 14.64
N HIS A 419 -25.52 -17.03 13.96
CA HIS A 419 -25.92 -18.32 14.56
C HIS A 419 -24.70 -19.25 14.61
N THR A 420 -24.07 -19.29 15.78
CA THR A 420 -22.77 -19.93 15.99
C THR A 420 -22.68 -20.34 17.46
N ALA A 421 -21.85 -21.31 17.84
CA ALA A 421 -21.42 -21.41 19.22
C ALA A 421 -20.10 -22.15 19.34
N ASN A 422 -19.21 -21.69 20.22
CA ASN A 422 -17.95 -22.35 20.48
C ASN A 422 -17.39 -22.00 21.86
N PHE A 423 -16.60 -22.88 22.46
CA PHE A 423 -15.87 -22.52 23.68
C PHE A 423 -14.68 -21.63 23.30
N ALA A 424 -14.58 -20.45 23.92
CA ALA A 424 -13.47 -19.55 23.66
C ALA A 424 -12.20 -20.03 24.37
N PRO A 425 -11.05 -20.07 23.67
CA PRO A 425 -9.77 -20.30 24.31
C PRO A 425 -9.40 -19.04 25.13
N LEU A 426 -8.84 -19.24 26.32
CA LEU A 426 -8.55 -18.16 27.28
C LEU A 426 -7.05 -18.10 27.59
N LYS A 427 -6.43 -16.91 27.42
CA LYS A 427 -5.04 -16.65 27.81
C LYS A 427 -5.01 -15.94 29.16
N PHE A 428 -4.86 -16.72 30.23
CA PHE A 428 -4.63 -16.16 31.56
C PHE A 428 -3.15 -15.83 31.79
N ASN A 429 -2.87 -14.76 32.53
CA ASN A 429 -1.50 -14.33 32.85
C ASN A 429 -0.70 -15.42 33.58
N LYS A 430 0.57 -15.60 33.18
CA LYS A 430 1.50 -16.60 33.73
C LYS A 430 1.74 -16.40 35.23
N TYR A 431 1.80 -15.13 35.65
CA TYR A 431 1.91 -14.72 37.04
C TYR A 431 0.71 -13.83 37.35
N PRO A 432 -0.17 -14.20 38.30
CA PRO A 432 -1.36 -13.41 38.63
C PRO A 432 -1.00 -12.26 39.58
N ILE A 433 0.05 -11.48 39.25
CA ILE A 433 0.32 -10.21 39.91
C ILE A 433 -0.59 -9.15 39.31
N ARG A 434 -1.10 -8.25 40.14
CA ARG A 434 -1.87 -7.08 39.71
C ARG A 434 -0.89 -5.93 39.48
N LEU A 435 -1.03 -5.25 38.36
CA LEU A 435 -0.35 -3.98 38.07
C LEU A 435 -1.37 -3.03 37.46
N THR A 436 -1.63 -1.90 38.10
CA THR A 436 -2.49 -0.84 37.59
C THR A 436 -1.65 0.39 37.30
N LYS A 437 -2.03 1.13 36.27
CA LYS A 437 -1.41 2.41 35.93
C LYS A 437 -2.48 3.43 35.63
N THR A 438 -2.41 4.56 36.32
CA THR A 438 -3.37 5.67 36.19
C THR A 438 -2.63 7.00 36.05
N SER A 439 -3.34 8.04 35.65
CA SER A 439 -2.85 9.41 35.68
C SER A 439 -3.85 10.35 36.35
N ASP A 440 -3.38 11.51 36.81
CA ASP A 440 -4.20 12.61 37.33
C ASP A 440 -4.75 13.55 36.23
N ALA A 441 -4.66 13.14 34.96
CA ALA A 441 -5.05 13.96 33.81
C ALA A 441 -6.57 14.14 33.70
N GLU A 442 -7.07 15.33 34.04
CA GLU A 442 -8.48 15.71 33.81
C GLU A 442 -8.67 16.36 32.43
N GLY A 443 -9.18 15.59 31.47
CA GLY A 443 -9.53 16.08 30.13
C GLY A 443 -8.40 15.95 29.12
N CYS A 444 -7.97 17.07 28.54
CA CYS A 444 -6.81 17.14 27.65
C CYS A 444 -5.70 17.98 28.29
N LEU A 445 -4.44 17.72 27.92
CA LEU A 445 -3.26 18.38 28.45
C LEU A 445 -2.60 19.29 27.41
N GLY A 446 -2.24 20.50 27.80
CA GLY A 446 -1.45 21.44 27.01
C GLY A 446 0.05 21.38 27.32
N VAL A 447 0.86 22.01 26.45
CA VAL A 447 2.30 22.15 26.68
C VAL A 447 2.56 22.96 27.97
N GLY A 448 3.35 22.39 28.86
CA GLY A 448 3.67 22.96 30.18
C GLY A 448 2.76 22.46 31.31
N ASP A 449 1.68 21.73 31.03
CA ASP A 449 0.88 21.07 32.06
C ASP A 449 1.65 19.88 32.66
N THR A 450 1.36 19.58 33.93
CA THR A 450 1.93 18.43 34.64
C THR A 450 0.98 17.24 34.60
N ILE A 451 1.53 16.05 34.43
CA ILE A 451 0.81 14.78 34.59
C ILE A 451 1.59 13.90 35.58
N THR A 452 0.89 13.34 36.56
CA THR A 452 1.40 12.40 37.55
C THR A 452 0.88 11.01 37.23
N TYR A 453 1.78 10.15 36.79
CA TYR A 453 1.48 8.73 36.65
C TYR A 453 1.58 8.06 38.02
N THR A 454 0.57 7.24 38.36
CA THR A 454 0.57 6.39 39.55
C THR A 454 0.57 4.94 39.09
N ILE A 455 1.54 4.16 39.56
CA ILE A 455 1.67 2.73 39.26
C ILE A 455 1.49 1.98 40.58
N GLU A 456 0.48 1.11 40.69
CA GLU A 456 0.21 0.31 41.88
C GLU A 456 0.39 -1.17 41.54
N TRP A 457 0.91 -1.95 42.49
CA TRP A 457 1.01 -3.41 42.35
C TRP A 457 0.46 -4.12 43.57
N GLU A 458 -0.05 -5.33 43.36
CA GLU A 458 -0.46 -6.27 44.41
C GLU A 458 -0.09 -7.69 43.99
N ASN A 459 0.54 -8.43 44.90
CA ASN A 459 0.79 -9.86 44.78
C ASN A 459 -0.29 -10.64 45.54
N PRO A 460 -1.40 -11.08 44.91
CA PRO A 460 -2.46 -11.84 45.58
C PRO A 460 -2.10 -13.31 45.86
N THR A 461 -0.85 -13.74 45.64
CA THR A 461 -0.43 -15.16 45.72
C THR A 461 0.29 -15.51 47.02
N ASP A 462 0.50 -16.81 47.23
CA ASP A 462 1.39 -17.34 48.27
C ASP A 462 2.88 -17.40 47.85
N GLN A 463 3.21 -16.96 46.63
CA GLN A 463 4.57 -16.93 46.08
C GLN A 463 5.28 -15.61 46.37
N THR A 464 6.61 -15.68 46.55
CA THR A 464 7.50 -14.51 46.57
C THR A 464 8.09 -14.27 45.19
N PHE A 465 8.12 -13.02 44.74
CA PHE A 465 8.83 -12.60 43.52
C PHE A 465 10.13 -11.91 43.92
N TYR A 466 11.27 -12.40 43.42
CA TYR A 466 12.61 -11.99 43.86
C TYR A 466 13.23 -10.95 42.93
N ASP A 467 14.08 -10.06 43.47
CA ASP A 467 14.80 -9.03 42.71
C ASP A 467 13.87 -8.24 41.75
N ALA A 468 12.71 -7.80 42.24
CA ALA A 468 11.69 -7.15 41.43
C ALA A 468 11.99 -5.66 41.21
N PHE A 469 11.54 -5.13 40.06
CA PHE A 469 11.63 -3.71 39.75
C PHE A 469 10.52 -3.28 38.77
N LEU A 470 10.10 -2.03 38.87
CA LEU A 470 9.25 -1.36 37.88
C LEU A 470 10.11 -0.60 36.88
N LEU A 471 9.68 -0.61 35.62
CA LEU A 471 10.21 0.22 34.54
C LEU A 471 9.05 0.95 33.88
N ASP A 472 9.15 2.27 33.73
CA ASP A 472 8.11 3.13 33.16
C ASP A 472 8.66 3.90 31.96
N TRP A 473 8.14 3.58 30.78
CA TRP A 473 8.53 4.10 29.48
C TRP A 473 7.73 5.37 29.18
N LEU A 474 8.38 6.53 29.33
CA LEU A 474 7.72 7.82 29.11
C LEU A 474 7.52 8.07 27.61
N PRO A 475 6.43 8.75 27.19
CA PRO A 475 6.27 9.21 25.82
C PRO A 475 7.16 10.43 25.52
N GLU A 476 7.64 10.56 24.28
CA GLU A 476 8.45 11.72 23.84
C GLU A 476 7.78 13.09 24.11
N GLY A 477 6.45 13.12 24.17
CA GLY A 477 5.63 14.30 24.49
C GLY A 477 5.68 14.76 25.95
N VAL A 478 6.44 14.10 26.83
CA VAL A 478 6.67 14.56 28.21
C VAL A 478 8.16 14.71 28.54
N THR A 479 8.46 15.45 29.60
CA THR A 479 9.83 15.68 30.08
C THR A 479 9.89 15.39 31.57
N TYR A 480 10.85 14.57 32.00
CA TYR A 480 11.15 14.38 33.41
C TYR A 480 11.90 15.61 33.98
N PRO A 481 11.36 16.33 34.98
CA PRO A 481 11.90 17.62 35.41
C PRO A 481 13.11 17.50 36.37
N GLN A 482 14.24 16.96 35.87
CA GLN A 482 15.49 16.68 36.60
C GLN A 482 16.04 17.79 37.52
N SER A 483 15.65 19.06 37.35
CA SER A 483 16.19 20.19 38.11
C SER A 483 15.15 21.16 38.68
N GLY A 484 13.85 20.83 38.60
CA GLY A 484 12.76 21.77 38.88
C GLY A 484 12.04 21.56 40.21
N TYR A 485 11.86 20.31 40.63
CA TYR A 485 10.95 19.95 41.72
C TYR A 485 11.59 18.98 42.72
N THR A 486 11.31 19.19 44.00
CA THR A 486 11.54 18.19 45.04
C THR A 486 10.42 17.16 44.98
N ILE A 487 10.64 16.05 44.28
CA ILE A 487 9.70 14.92 44.31
C ILE A 487 9.86 14.24 45.67
N GLU A 488 8.73 14.04 46.36
CA GLU A 488 8.64 13.39 47.66
C GLU A 488 8.36 11.89 47.46
N PHE A 489 9.41 11.08 47.34
CA PHE A 489 9.26 9.62 47.30
C PHE A 489 9.05 9.07 48.71
N GLY A 490 7.89 8.48 48.96
CA GLY A 490 7.73 7.54 50.08
C GLY A 490 8.56 6.28 49.84
N ASP A 491 8.97 5.60 50.92
CA ASP A 491 9.54 4.27 50.80
C ASP A 491 8.41 3.30 50.41
N PRO A 492 8.46 2.62 49.26
CA PRO A 492 7.41 1.68 48.84
C PRO A 492 7.24 0.50 49.82
N ASN A 493 8.22 0.27 50.71
CA ASN A 493 8.18 -0.74 51.78
C ASN A 493 7.88 -0.16 53.18
N ASP A 494 7.81 1.18 53.36
CA ASP A 494 7.44 1.84 54.63
C ASP A 494 6.59 3.10 54.40
N PRO A 495 5.24 3.01 54.46
CA PRO A 495 4.35 4.14 54.26
C PRO A 495 4.36 5.19 55.39
N GLU A 496 5.12 4.98 56.48
CA GLU A 496 5.39 6.03 57.49
C GLU A 496 6.79 6.69 57.33
N ALA A 497 7.59 6.27 56.33
CA ALA A 497 8.87 6.91 56.05
C ALA A 497 8.68 8.35 55.53
N ALA A 498 9.44 9.29 56.11
CA ALA A 498 9.43 10.67 55.63
C ALA A 498 10.08 10.76 54.24
N PRO A 499 9.47 11.44 53.27
CA PRO A 499 9.93 11.41 51.89
C PRO A 499 11.34 11.99 51.74
N PHE A 500 12.18 11.32 50.96
CA PHE A 500 13.54 11.78 50.72
C PHE A 500 13.60 12.77 49.55
N THR A 501 14.35 13.85 49.74
CA THR A 501 14.58 14.84 48.67
C THR A 501 15.71 14.38 47.76
N LEU A 502 15.42 14.09 46.49
CA LEU A 502 16.46 13.85 45.50
C LEU A 502 17.33 15.11 45.27
N ILE A 503 18.63 14.88 45.13
CA ILE A 503 19.61 15.86 44.66
C ILE A 503 20.10 15.36 43.30
N PRO A 504 19.96 16.15 42.21
CA PRO A 504 20.33 15.68 40.87
C PRO A 504 21.83 15.31 40.74
N PRO A 505 22.19 14.32 39.90
CA PRO A 505 21.30 13.56 39.01
C PRO A 505 20.51 12.47 39.74
N ASP A 506 19.30 12.22 39.24
CA ASP A 506 18.46 11.11 39.67
C ASP A 506 18.94 9.80 39.01
N PRO A 507 19.30 8.75 39.79
CA PRO A 507 19.72 7.47 39.22
C PRO A 507 18.58 6.61 38.67
N GLY A 508 17.30 6.95 38.93
CA GLY A 508 16.15 6.21 38.43
C GLY A 508 15.78 6.52 36.98
N TYR A 509 16.09 7.72 36.48
CA TYR A 509 15.73 8.15 35.12
C TYR A 509 16.90 8.02 34.13
N ASP A 510 16.66 7.29 33.04
CA ASP A 510 17.56 7.21 31.89
C ASP A 510 17.03 8.09 30.74
N ALA A 511 17.81 9.10 30.36
CA ALA A 511 17.49 10.04 29.29
C ALA A 511 17.76 9.47 27.88
N GLY A 512 18.49 8.36 27.75
CA GLY A 512 18.78 7.69 26.49
C GLY A 512 17.67 6.74 26.04
N THR A 513 16.99 6.09 26.99
CA THR A 513 15.79 5.25 26.76
C THR A 513 14.48 5.97 27.08
N HIS A 514 14.55 7.18 27.64
CA HIS A 514 13.42 7.98 28.11
C HIS A 514 12.51 7.21 29.09
N SER A 515 13.13 6.51 30.05
CA SER A 515 12.44 5.62 30.99
C SER A 515 12.84 5.87 32.44
N TYR A 516 11.94 5.56 33.38
CA TYR A 516 12.20 5.63 34.82
C TYR A 516 12.12 4.23 35.45
N ALA A 517 13.06 3.87 36.32
CA ALA A 517 13.09 2.58 37.01
C ALA A 517 13.04 2.73 38.54
N TRP A 518 12.24 1.87 39.19
CA TRP A 518 12.21 1.72 40.66
C TRP A 518 12.57 0.27 41.05
N PRO A 519 13.68 0.04 41.80
CA PRO A 519 13.90 -1.25 42.44
C PRO A 519 12.89 -1.45 43.57
N LEU A 520 12.26 -2.63 43.62
CA LEU A 520 11.27 -3.01 44.65
C LEU A 520 11.79 -4.09 45.62
N ASP A 521 12.95 -4.69 45.32
CA ASP A 521 13.50 -5.87 46.01
C ASP A 521 12.51 -7.07 45.96
N ASP A 522 12.37 -7.84 47.05
CA ASP A 522 11.52 -9.03 47.07
C ASP A 522 10.03 -8.67 47.36
N ILE A 523 9.14 -8.89 46.39
CA ILE A 523 7.69 -8.74 46.59
C ILE A 523 7.15 -10.00 47.30
N ALA A 524 6.90 -9.85 48.60
CA ALA A 524 6.38 -10.91 49.45
C ALA A 524 4.93 -11.34 49.10
N PRO A 525 4.49 -12.54 49.53
CA PRO A 525 3.09 -12.97 49.41
C PRO A 525 2.11 -11.98 50.03
N TYR A 526 1.02 -11.67 49.33
CA TYR A 526 -0.03 -10.72 49.76
C TYR A 526 0.48 -9.28 50.02
N ALA A 527 1.66 -8.92 49.50
CA ALA A 527 2.17 -7.56 49.55
C ALA A 527 1.60 -6.71 48.41
N SER A 528 1.42 -5.42 48.68
CA SER A 528 1.07 -4.40 47.70
C SER A 528 1.83 -3.10 47.96
N GLY A 529 1.95 -2.27 46.94
CA GLY A 529 2.63 -0.98 47.01
C GLY A 529 2.30 -0.10 45.81
N TYR A 530 2.81 1.12 45.80
CA TYR A 530 2.67 2.03 44.66
C TYR A 530 3.88 2.96 44.54
N VAL A 531 4.08 3.50 43.34
CA VAL A 531 5.01 4.58 43.02
C VAL A 531 4.31 5.66 42.21
N GLN A 532 4.85 6.88 42.24
CA GLN A 532 4.33 8.01 41.47
C GLN A 532 5.46 8.73 40.72
N LEU A 533 5.15 9.22 39.53
CA LEU A 533 6.07 9.97 38.68
C LEU A 533 5.36 11.16 38.05
N THR A 534 5.73 12.38 38.46
CA THR A 534 5.24 13.61 37.82
C THR A 534 6.19 14.05 36.71
N VAL A 535 5.65 14.25 35.52
CA VAL A 535 6.35 14.76 34.34
C VAL A 535 5.62 15.99 33.78
N VAL A 536 6.29 16.73 32.90
CA VAL A 536 5.74 17.94 32.28
C VAL A 536 5.53 17.69 30.79
N VAL A 537 4.32 17.95 30.28
CA VAL A 537 4.01 17.87 28.85
C VAL A 537 4.85 18.90 28.09
N ASN A 538 5.52 18.48 27.03
CA ASN A 538 6.44 19.31 26.25
C ASN A 538 5.89 19.63 24.85
N ASP A 539 6.66 20.38 24.08
CA ASP A 539 6.32 20.85 22.73
C ASP A 539 6.46 19.78 21.63
N LYS A 540 6.81 18.54 21.98
CA LYS A 540 6.68 17.33 21.14
C LYS A 540 5.33 16.63 21.32
N ALA A 541 4.52 17.03 22.32
CA ALA A 541 3.18 16.47 22.49
C ALA A 541 2.27 16.87 21.32
N MET A 542 1.96 15.88 20.47
CA MET A 542 1.13 16.03 19.28
C MET A 542 -0.29 16.51 19.64
N PRO A 543 -0.78 17.66 19.13
CA PRO A 543 -2.14 18.14 19.42
C PRO A 543 -3.19 17.10 19.01
N GLY A 544 -4.12 16.75 19.89
CA GLY A 544 -5.13 15.71 19.59
C GLY A 544 -4.59 14.29 19.44
N GLY A 545 -3.30 14.08 19.72
CA GLY A 545 -2.71 12.76 19.90
C GLY A 545 -2.84 12.27 21.35
N LEU A 546 -2.27 11.09 21.59
CA LEU A 546 -2.25 10.43 22.89
C LEU A 546 -0.83 10.43 23.47
N LEU A 547 -0.72 10.72 24.76
CA LEU A 547 0.46 10.44 25.58
C LEU A 547 0.32 9.05 26.20
N ARG A 548 0.59 8.02 25.40
CA ARG A 548 0.63 6.62 25.86
C ARG A 548 1.87 6.38 26.70
N ASN A 549 1.67 5.99 27.95
CA ASN A 549 2.76 5.75 28.91
C ASN A 549 2.61 4.34 29.51
N VAL A 550 3.71 3.58 29.50
CA VAL A 550 3.71 2.13 29.71
C VAL A 550 4.61 1.76 30.88
N ALA A 551 4.04 1.12 31.90
CA ALA A 551 4.79 0.50 32.99
C ALA A 551 4.86 -1.02 32.87
N GLU A 552 6.00 -1.57 33.23
CA GLU A 552 6.29 -3.01 33.26
C GLU A 552 6.87 -3.38 34.63
N LEU A 553 6.34 -4.43 35.23
CA LEU A 553 6.85 -5.01 36.47
C LEU A 553 7.65 -6.27 36.16
N TYR A 554 8.92 -6.28 36.52
CA TYR A 554 9.84 -7.39 36.33
C TYR A 554 10.14 -8.10 37.65
N ALA A 555 10.48 -9.40 37.59
CA ALA A 555 11.16 -10.10 38.68
C ALA A 555 12.03 -11.25 38.14
N THR A 556 12.89 -11.79 39.00
CA THR A 556 13.88 -12.81 38.63
C THR A 556 13.48 -14.20 39.13
N PHE A 557 13.57 -15.19 38.25
CA PHE A 557 13.27 -16.60 38.50
C PHE A 557 14.44 -17.50 38.14
N PRO A 558 14.59 -18.67 38.80
CA PRO A 558 15.46 -19.73 38.30
C PRO A 558 14.82 -20.41 37.08
N ASP A 559 15.55 -20.47 35.96
CA ASP A 559 15.20 -21.25 34.78
C ASP A 559 15.22 -22.78 35.10
N PRO A 560 14.80 -23.66 34.16
CA PRO A 560 14.85 -25.11 34.36
C PRO A 560 16.24 -25.69 34.67
N ASN A 561 17.32 -24.92 34.46
CA ASN A 561 18.71 -25.28 34.77
C ASN A 561 19.23 -24.63 36.07
N GLY A 562 18.45 -23.76 36.71
CA GLY A 562 18.80 -23.00 37.92
C GLY A 562 19.57 -21.70 37.69
N LEU A 563 19.56 -21.15 36.47
CA LEU A 563 20.11 -19.84 36.14
C LEU A 563 19.06 -18.74 36.36
N PRO A 564 19.43 -17.55 36.89
CA PRO A 564 18.50 -16.43 37.01
C PRO A 564 18.10 -15.91 35.64
N VAL A 565 16.79 -15.77 35.41
CA VAL A 565 16.15 -15.14 34.26
C VAL A 565 15.17 -14.11 34.79
N THR A 566 15.30 -12.87 34.34
CA THR A 566 14.37 -11.80 34.65
C THR A 566 13.25 -11.82 33.62
N GLU A 567 11.99 -11.86 34.07
CA GLU A 567 10.80 -11.86 33.22
C GLU A 567 9.84 -10.73 33.63
N VAL A 568 9.04 -10.25 32.67
CA VAL A 568 7.88 -9.38 32.95
C VAL A 568 6.81 -10.20 33.66
N LEU A 569 6.35 -9.73 34.80
CA LEU A 569 5.22 -10.28 35.56
C LEU A 569 3.88 -9.72 35.06
N ALA A 570 3.85 -8.41 34.80
CA ALA A 570 2.68 -7.68 34.32
C ALA A 570 3.11 -6.39 33.60
N LYS A 571 2.24 -5.91 32.70
CA LYS A 571 2.35 -4.63 31.99
C LYS A 571 1.08 -3.83 32.28
N ALA A 572 1.18 -2.51 32.40
CA ALA A 572 0.06 -1.61 32.60
C ALA A 572 0.28 -0.31 31.82
N THR A 573 -0.72 0.10 31.05
CA THR A 573 -0.66 1.25 30.15
C THR A 573 -1.67 2.30 30.61
N THR A 574 -1.34 3.58 30.46
CA THR A 574 -2.30 4.67 30.63
C THR A 574 -2.09 5.72 29.53
N ASP A 575 -3.20 6.19 28.97
CA ASP A 575 -3.22 7.17 27.89
C ASP A 575 -3.79 8.50 28.42
N ALA A 576 -3.20 9.62 28.01
CA ALA A 576 -3.74 10.95 28.26
C ALA A 576 -3.86 11.75 26.96
N ASN A 577 -4.99 12.43 26.76
CA ASN A 577 -5.24 13.22 25.56
C ASN A 577 -4.41 14.51 25.56
N VAL A 578 -3.83 14.89 24.43
CA VAL A 578 -3.21 16.21 24.25
C VAL A 578 -4.25 17.20 23.70
N CYS A 579 -4.32 18.40 24.26
CA CYS A 579 -5.27 19.41 23.79
C CYS A 579 -5.00 19.86 22.36
N CYS A 580 -6.08 20.17 21.64
CA CYS A 580 -6.01 20.92 20.39
C CYS A 580 -5.39 22.30 20.67
N TYR A 581 -4.37 22.68 19.91
CA TYR A 581 -3.79 24.02 20.02
C TYR A 581 -4.78 25.05 19.43
N ALA A 582 -4.78 26.27 19.97
CA ALA A 582 -5.67 27.33 19.51
C ALA A 582 -5.26 27.80 18.09
N GLY A 583 -6.14 27.59 17.12
CA GLY A 583 -5.88 27.85 15.70
C GLY A 583 -5.69 26.58 14.88
N ILE A 584 -6.65 25.65 15.01
CA ILE A 584 -6.72 24.31 14.40
C ILE A 584 -6.11 24.29 12.99
N THR A 585 -5.14 23.40 12.77
CA THR A 585 -4.40 23.31 11.52
C THR A 585 -5.20 22.59 10.44
N GLU A 586 -5.82 23.36 9.55
CA GLU A 586 -6.36 22.89 8.26
C GLU A 586 -5.27 22.27 7.37
N ILE A 587 -3.99 22.58 7.63
CA ILE A 587 -2.80 22.23 6.85
C ILE A 587 -1.76 21.50 7.72
N LEU A 588 -1.33 20.31 7.29
CA LEU A 588 -0.15 19.61 7.82
C LEU A 588 1.07 19.84 6.91
N TYR A 589 2.27 19.73 7.48
CA TYR A 589 3.54 19.92 6.79
C TYR A 589 4.42 18.68 6.90
N VAL A 590 5.04 18.28 5.78
CA VAL A 590 5.93 17.11 5.66
C VAL A 590 7.26 17.53 5.03
N ASP A 591 8.38 17.32 5.74
CA ASP A 591 9.73 17.61 5.26
C ASP A 591 10.75 16.67 5.93
N ARG A 592 11.37 15.80 5.13
CA ARG A 592 12.41 14.85 5.56
C ARG A 592 13.62 15.53 6.21
N SER A 593 13.84 16.83 5.97
CA SER A 593 14.95 17.61 6.53
C SER A 593 14.66 18.21 7.91
N ALA A 594 13.40 18.18 8.38
CA ALA A 594 12.98 18.72 9.68
C ALA A 594 13.43 17.87 10.89
N VAL A 595 14.57 17.17 10.79
CA VAL A 595 15.08 16.19 11.76
C VAL A 595 15.36 16.75 13.17
N ASN A 596 15.49 18.07 13.29
CA ASN A 596 15.68 18.79 14.55
C ASN A 596 14.39 19.43 15.09
N GLY A 597 13.27 19.27 14.38
CA GLY A 597 11.95 19.75 14.79
C GLY A 597 11.19 18.76 15.67
N ASN A 598 10.05 19.20 16.18
CA ASN A 598 9.23 18.41 17.10
C ASN A 598 8.33 17.37 16.40
N LYS A 599 8.33 17.31 15.06
CA LYS A 599 7.56 16.35 14.23
C LYS A 599 6.05 16.37 14.49
N THR A 600 5.50 17.54 14.83
CA THR A 600 4.07 17.71 15.11
C THR A 600 3.25 18.08 13.86
N GLY A 601 3.89 18.29 12.72
CA GLY A 601 3.23 18.62 11.45
C GLY A 601 2.68 20.03 11.35
N LEU A 602 2.90 20.91 12.33
CA LEU A 602 2.21 22.21 12.46
C LEU A 602 2.79 23.35 11.62
N ASN A 603 4.04 23.21 11.15
CA ASN A 603 4.74 24.14 10.27
C ASN A 603 6.00 23.45 9.72
N TRP A 604 6.66 24.05 8.72
CA TRP A 604 7.87 23.49 8.11
C TRP A 604 9.02 23.17 9.08
N GLN A 605 9.21 23.94 10.15
CA GLN A 605 10.26 23.64 11.15
C GLN A 605 9.94 22.38 11.97
N ASN A 606 8.65 22.13 12.22
CA ASN A 606 8.16 20.99 13.02
C ASN A 606 7.42 19.95 12.15
N ALA A 607 7.73 19.90 10.85
CA ALA A 607 7.08 19.02 9.89
C ALA A 607 7.25 17.53 10.26
N PHE A 608 6.32 16.70 9.82
CA PHE A 608 6.53 15.25 9.81
C PHE A 608 7.72 14.89 8.93
N LEU A 609 8.45 13.83 9.30
CA LEU A 609 9.58 13.37 8.49
C LEU A 609 9.13 12.48 7.34
N ASP A 610 8.03 11.76 7.48
CA ASP A 610 7.41 11.00 6.40
C ASP A 610 5.97 11.45 6.11
N LEU A 611 5.50 11.19 4.88
CA LEU A 611 4.13 11.45 4.48
C LEU A 611 3.17 10.46 5.15
N ARG A 612 3.61 9.23 5.43
CA ARG A 612 2.80 8.23 6.12
C ARG A 612 2.33 8.72 7.49
N ASP A 613 3.25 9.26 8.31
CA ASP A 613 2.94 9.85 9.62
C ASP A 613 1.83 10.93 9.54
N ALA A 614 1.86 11.76 8.49
CA ALA A 614 0.90 12.84 8.30
C ALA A 614 -0.48 12.33 7.86
N LEU A 615 -0.53 11.29 7.02
CA LEU A 615 -1.77 10.64 6.60
C LEU A 615 -2.43 9.87 7.77
N ASP A 616 -1.64 9.17 8.57
CA ASP A 616 -2.13 8.46 9.76
C ASP A 616 -2.64 9.42 10.84
N TYR A 617 -1.98 10.58 11.02
CA TYR A 617 -2.50 11.65 11.87
C TYR A 617 -3.79 12.27 11.32
N ALA A 618 -3.90 12.47 10.00
CA ALA A 618 -5.12 12.96 9.37
C ALA A 618 -6.30 11.98 9.50
N TRP A 619 -6.04 10.68 9.61
CA TRP A 619 -7.06 9.68 9.94
C TRP A 619 -7.47 9.64 11.42
N SER A 620 -6.53 9.86 12.35
CA SER A 620 -6.72 9.55 13.78
C SER A 620 -6.92 10.77 14.70
N SER A 621 -6.61 11.99 14.25
CA SER A 621 -6.63 13.18 15.10
C SER A 621 -8.03 13.59 15.53
N MET A 622 -8.25 13.68 16.85
CA MET A 622 -9.50 14.24 17.40
C MET A 622 -9.61 15.77 17.29
N CYS A 623 -8.57 16.44 16.78
CA CYS A 623 -8.43 17.90 16.83
C CYS A 623 -8.54 18.61 15.49
N ALA A 624 -8.54 17.90 14.37
CA ALA A 624 -8.43 18.52 13.05
C ALA A 624 -9.45 17.95 12.07
N GLU A 625 -10.19 18.86 11.42
CA GLU A 625 -10.64 18.64 10.05
C GLU A 625 -9.41 18.95 9.17
N VAL A 626 -8.51 17.97 8.98
CA VAL A 626 -7.35 18.15 8.09
C VAL A 626 -7.88 18.23 6.66
N HIS A 627 -7.76 19.40 6.05
CA HIS A 627 -8.18 19.60 4.66
C HIS A 627 -6.99 19.51 3.69
N SER A 628 -5.76 19.72 4.18
CA SER A 628 -4.58 19.79 3.32
C SER A 628 -3.30 19.25 3.96
N ILE A 629 -2.42 18.67 3.14
CA ILE A 629 -1.07 18.24 3.52
C ILE A 629 -0.09 18.80 2.48
N TYR A 630 0.91 19.56 2.93
CA TYR A 630 1.95 20.15 2.09
C TYR A 630 3.27 19.39 2.26
N VAL A 631 3.86 18.94 1.15
CA VAL A 631 4.99 18.01 1.14
C VAL A 631 6.19 18.62 0.42
N ALA A 632 7.30 18.77 1.14
CA ALA A 632 8.57 19.22 0.58
C ALA A 632 9.17 18.19 -0.40
N GLN A 633 10.06 18.66 -1.26
CA GLN A 633 10.79 17.83 -2.22
C GLN A 633 11.53 16.68 -1.54
N GLY A 634 11.60 15.54 -2.22
CA GLY A 634 12.20 14.32 -1.70
C GLY A 634 11.46 13.07 -2.15
N THR A 635 12.03 11.91 -1.83
CA THR A 635 11.40 10.61 -2.10
C THR A 635 10.82 10.03 -0.81
N PHE A 636 9.56 9.64 -0.89
CA PHE A 636 8.80 8.98 0.16
C PHE A 636 8.42 7.58 -0.32
N ARG A 637 8.34 6.63 0.61
CA ARG A 637 7.92 5.24 0.36
C ARG A 637 6.72 4.95 1.24
N PRO A 638 5.74 4.15 0.77
CA PRO A 638 4.59 3.79 1.61
C PRO A 638 4.96 3.06 2.90
N GLY A 639 6.02 2.23 2.83
CA GLY A 639 6.57 1.42 3.90
C GLY A 639 7.59 0.42 3.34
N ASP A 640 7.83 -0.68 4.05
CA ASP A 640 8.83 -1.71 3.72
C ASP A 640 8.21 -3.04 3.22
N TYR A 641 6.88 -3.15 3.15
CA TYR A 641 6.15 -4.33 2.67
C TYR A 641 5.41 -4.04 1.36
N GLU A 642 5.24 -5.06 0.50
CA GLU A 642 4.56 -4.92 -0.81
C GLU A 642 3.12 -4.37 -0.69
N ALA A 643 2.48 -4.66 0.45
CA ALA A 643 1.17 -4.17 0.86
C ALA A 643 1.05 -2.66 1.05
N ASP A 644 2.15 -2.01 1.44
CA ASP A 644 2.08 -0.65 1.97
C ASP A 644 1.70 0.34 0.85
N THR A 645 0.80 1.27 1.15
CA THR A 645 0.30 2.30 0.22
C THR A 645 0.19 3.65 0.91
N PHE A 646 0.34 4.75 0.16
CA PHE A 646 -0.11 6.06 0.62
C PHE A 646 -1.64 6.14 0.52
N ALA A 647 -2.34 5.75 1.59
CA ALA A 647 -3.78 5.84 1.70
C ALA A 647 -4.21 7.27 2.07
N LEU A 648 -4.84 7.99 1.14
CA LEU A 648 -5.34 9.35 1.36
C LEU A 648 -6.70 9.33 2.09
N PRO A 649 -6.85 10.01 3.24
CA PRO A 649 -8.15 10.11 3.91
C PRO A 649 -9.18 10.92 3.12
N ASP A 650 -10.46 10.60 3.29
CA ASP A 650 -11.57 11.27 2.63
C ASP A 650 -11.52 12.81 2.82
N GLY A 651 -11.70 13.56 1.74
CA GLY A 651 -11.68 15.03 1.71
C GLY A 651 -10.29 15.68 1.82
N VAL A 652 -9.21 14.91 2.01
CA VAL A 652 -7.85 15.46 2.13
C VAL A 652 -7.26 15.79 0.76
N SER A 653 -6.70 17.00 0.66
CA SER A 653 -5.89 17.45 -0.49
C SER A 653 -4.40 17.38 -0.18
N VAL A 654 -3.62 16.63 -0.95
CA VAL A 654 -2.18 16.50 -0.76
C VAL A 654 -1.43 17.23 -1.88
N TYR A 655 -0.50 18.11 -1.51
CA TYR A 655 0.24 18.98 -2.43
C TYR A 655 1.77 18.78 -2.32
N GLY A 656 2.38 18.32 -3.41
CA GLY A 656 3.83 18.28 -3.61
C GLY A 656 4.35 19.55 -4.28
N GLY A 657 5.67 19.66 -4.45
CA GLY A 657 6.28 20.79 -5.16
C GLY A 657 6.82 21.92 -4.27
N PHE A 658 7.13 21.68 -3.00
CA PHE A 658 7.72 22.68 -2.11
C PHE A 658 9.25 22.46 -1.94
N PRO A 659 10.07 23.51 -1.81
CA PRO A 659 11.51 23.34 -1.56
C PRO A 659 11.78 22.70 -0.18
N THR A 660 13.00 22.20 0.04
CA THR A 660 13.45 21.77 1.39
C THR A 660 13.43 22.96 2.36
N GLY A 661 12.88 22.77 3.56
CA GLY A 661 12.55 23.84 4.50
C GLY A 661 11.23 24.55 4.19
N GLY A 662 10.57 24.20 3.08
CA GLY A 662 9.25 24.68 2.69
C GLY A 662 9.17 26.09 2.12
N SER A 663 7.97 26.47 1.70
CA SER A 663 7.63 27.83 1.25
C SER A 663 6.15 28.15 1.51
N PRO A 664 5.73 29.41 1.31
CA PRO A 664 4.34 29.75 1.04
C PRO A 664 3.82 29.01 -0.22
N PHE A 665 2.49 28.86 -0.33
CA PHE A 665 1.86 28.08 -1.41
C PHE A 665 2.05 28.73 -2.79
N GLU A 666 2.04 30.06 -2.85
CA GLU A 666 2.29 30.85 -4.06
C GLU A 666 3.71 30.67 -4.64
N HIS A 667 4.65 30.09 -3.87
CA HIS A 667 6.00 29.76 -4.31
C HIS A 667 6.18 28.26 -4.63
N ARG A 668 5.13 27.44 -4.50
CA ARG A 668 5.11 26.02 -4.86
C ARG A 668 5.38 25.85 -6.36
N ASN A 669 6.24 24.91 -6.71
CA ASN A 669 6.61 24.61 -8.09
C ASN A 669 6.92 23.11 -8.26
N PRO A 670 5.92 22.28 -8.60
CA PRO A 670 6.10 20.84 -8.82
C PRO A 670 7.14 20.47 -9.88
N LYS A 671 7.36 21.33 -10.89
CA LYS A 671 8.38 21.09 -11.94
C LYS A 671 9.82 21.31 -11.45
N ARG A 672 10.02 22.06 -10.35
CA ARG A 672 11.34 22.42 -9.82
C ARG A 672 11.70 21.67 -8.54
N TYR A 673 10.72 21.45 -7.67
CA TYR A 673 10.90 20.88 -6.33
C TYR A 673 10.24 19.51 -6.26
N GLU A 674 10.82 18.52 -6.93
CA GLU A 674 10.17 17.24 -7.17
C GLU A 674 9.85 16.47 -5.86
N THR A 675 8.58 16.12 -5.68
CA THR A 675 8.11 15.26 -4.60
C THR A 675 7.71 13.90 -5.18
N ILE A 676 8.46 12.85 -4.80
CA ILE A 676 8.36 11.52 -5.40
C ILE A 676 7.72 10.54 -4.41
N LEU A 677 6.59 9.96 -4.79
CA LEU A 677 5.99 8.79 -4.14
C LEU A 677 6.49 7.55 -4.88
N SER A 678 7.35 6.75 -4.23
CA SER A 678 7.97 5.59 -4.86
C SER A 678 7.56 4.29 -4.19
N GLY A 679 6.99 3.38 -4.97
CA GLY A 679 6.75 2.00 -4.55
C GLY A 679 8.01 1.13 -4.50
N ARG A 680 9.22 1.71 -4.50
CA ARG A 680 10.46 0.91 -4.46
C ARG A 680 10.82 0.59 -3.02
N ILE A 681 10.70 -0.68 -2.64
CA ILE A 681 11.19 -1.21 -1.35
C ILE A 681 12.70 -1.47 -1.46
N ASP A 682 13.13 -2.41 -2.31
CA ASP A 682 14.55 -2.75 -2.52
C ASP A 682 14.94 -2.76 -4.01
N ASP A 683 15.90 -3.59 -4.44
CA ASP A 683 16.29 -3.71 -5.84
C ASP A 683 15.26 -4.50 -6.67
N THR A 684 14.63 -5.52 -6.09
CA THR A 684 13.69 -6.46 -6.73
C THR A 684 12.23 -6.29 -6.29
N THR A 685 12.00 -5.79 -5.08
CA THR A 685 10.68 -5.78 -4.41
C THR A 685 10.00 -4.41 -4.56
N ARG A 686 8.67 -4.39 -4.73
CA ARG A 686 7.88 -3.18 -5.02
C ARG A 686 6.54 -3.20 -4.27
N ASN A 687 6.00 -2.02 -3.97
CA ASN A 687 4.63 -1.88 -3.48
C ASN A 687 3.62 -2.21 -4.59
N ASP A 688 2.62 -3.03 -4.28
CA ASP A 688 1.52 -3.37 -5.19
C ASP A 688 0.72 -2.12 -5.57
N THR A 689 0.46 -1.24 -4.61
CA THR A 689 -0.20 0.06 -4.85
C THR A 689 0.64 1.16 -4.23
N VAL A 690 1.07 2.15 -5.01
CA VAL A 690 1.87 3.27 -4.45
C VAL A 690 0.96 4.27 -3.73
N VAL A 691 -0.21 4.60 -4.33
CA VAL A 691 -1.18 5.54 -3.77
C VAL A 691 -2.60 4.96 -3.85
N THR A 692 -3.31 4.97 -2.73
CA THR A 692 -4.74 4.61 -2.66
C THR A 692 -5.54 5.87 -2.34
N MET A 693 -6.47 6.23 -3.22
CA MET A 693 -7.27 7.45 -3.12
C MET A 693 -8.50 7.25 -2.20
N GLY A 694 -8.84 8.27 -1.42
CA GLY A 694 -10.10 8.35 -0.64
C GLY A 694 -11.19 9.16 -1.36
N GLN A 695 -12.37 9.25 -0.77
CA GLN A 695 -13.52 9.97 -1.31
C GLN A 695 -13.31 11.50 -1.30
N GLU A 696 -13.59 12.16 -2.43
CA GLU A 696 -13.38 13.61 -2.67
C GLU A 696 -11.94 14.08 -2.37
N THR A 697 -10.93 13.24 -2.63
CA THR A 697 -9.51 13.57 -2.42
C THR A 697 -8.86 14.26 -3.62
N LEU A 698 -7.76 14.98 -3.37
CA LEU A 698 -6.91 15.59 -4.39
C LEU A 698 -5.44 15.19 -4.20
N LEU A 699 -4.78 14.74 -5.26
CA LEU A 699 -3.33 14.60 -5.34
C LEU A 699 -2.78 15.61 -6.36
N ASP A 700 -2.01 16.60 -5.90
CA ASP A 700 -1.46 17.67 -6.74
C ASP A 700 0.08 17.73 -6.70
N GLY A 701 0.74 17.62 -7.85
CA GLY A 701 2.17 17.95 -8.00
C GLY A 701 3.16 16.89 -7.54
N PHE A 702 2.81 15.60 -7.68
CA PHE A 702 3.67 14.46 -7.33
C PHE A 702 4.17 13.68 -8.54
N THR A 703 5.38 13.12 -8.41
CA THR A 703 5.84 12.01 -9.26
C THR A 703 5.48 10.68 -8.57
N VAL A 704 4.71 9.81 -9.22
CA VAL A 704 4.32 8.48 -8.68
C VAL A 704 4.95 7.38 -9.54
N THR A 705 5.76 6.52 -8.92
CA THR A 705 6.65 5.61 -9.66
C THR A 705 6.94 4.29 -8.93
N LYS A 706 7.34 3.26 -9.68
CA LYS A 706 7.79 1.95 -9.18
C LYS A 706 6.72 1.14 -8.43
N SER A 707 5.47 1.11 -8.91
CA SER A 707 4.54 0.03 -8.52
C SER A 707 5.04 -1.35 -9.00
N ALA A 708 4.61 -2.40 -8.33
CA ALA A 708 4.87 -3.79 -8.69
C ALA A 708 4.24 -4.23 -10.03
N VAL A 709 4.69 -5.37 -10.54
CA VAL A 709 4.12 -6.05 -11.71
C VAL A 709 2.63 -6.33 -11.49
N SER A 710 1.78 -5.85 -12.39
CA SER A 710 0.29 -5.91 -12.25
C SER A 710 -0.33 -5.08 -11.13
N GLY A 711 0.48 -4.39 -10.34
CA GLY A 711 0.05 -3.39 -9.36
C GLY A 711 -0.42 -2.07 -10.00
N TYR A 712 -0.54 -1.02 -9.20
CA TYR A 712 -1.07 0.28 -9.60
C TYR A 712 -0.17 1.40 -9.05
N ALA A 713 0.15 2.40 -9.88
CA ALA A 713 0.75 3.63 -9.34
C ALA A 713 -0.29 4.38 -8.48
N ILE A 714 -1.52 4.54 -9.01
CA ILE A 714 -2.65 5.13 -8.28
C ILE A 714 -3.89 4.23 -8.44
N TYR A 715 -4.55 3.93 -7.32
CA TYR A 715 -5.77 3.11 -7.26
C TYR A 715 -6.92 3.83 -6.54
N GLY A 716 -8.15 3.58 -7.00
CA GLY A 716 -9.37 3.96 -6.29
C GLY A 716 -10.55 3.05 -6.66
N SER A 717 -11.41 2.75 -5.68
CA SER A 717 -12.58 1.89 -5.85
C SER A 717 -13.76 2.43 -5.05
N GLY A 718 -14.90 2.66 -5.70
CA GLY A 718 -16.09 3.22 -5.04
C GLY A 718 -15.96 4.68 -4.59
N VAL A 719 -14.92 5.41 -5.03
CA VAL A 719 -14.55 6.73 -4.52
C VAL A 719 -14.33 7.76 -5.64
N ASN A 720 -14.78 9.01 -5.45
CA ASN A 720 -14.46 10.10 -6.37
C ASN A 720 -13.12 10.74 -5.99
N PHE A 721 -12.28 11.11 -6.96
CA PHE A 721 -11.00 11.79 -6.68
C PHE A 721 -10.47 12.61 -7.86
N THR A 722 -9.57 13.54 -7.54
CA THR A 722 -8.90 14.42 -8.50
C THR A 722 -7.38 14.23 -8.46
N ILE A 723 -6.73 14.27 -9.62
CA ILE A 723 -5.27 14.25 -9.77
C ILE A 723 -4.87 15.43 -10.66
N GLU A 724 -4.04 16.34 -10.15
CA GLU A 724 -3.56 17.51 -10.90
C GLU A 724 -2.03 17.59 -10.93
N ASN A 725 -1.44 18.09 -12.02
CA ASN A 725 0.00 18.38 -12.17
C ASN A 725 0.94 17.19 -11.86
N CYS A 726 0.46 15.95 -11.86
CA CYS A 726 1.23 14.77 -11.46
C CYS A 726 1.94 14.08 -12.64
N THR A 727 3.05 13.39 -12.33
CA THR A 727 3.79 12.54 -13.27
C THR A 727 3.72 11.09 -12.84
N ILE A 728 2.98 10.24 -13.56
CA ILE A 728 2.82 8.81 -13.27
C ILE A 728 3.75 8.04 -14.21
N ILE A 729 4.83 7.48 -13.68
CA ILE A 729 6.01 7.10 -14.46
C ILE A 729 6.70 5.79 -14.05
N ASP A 730 7.13 5.00 -15.03
CA ASP A 730 7.98 3.82 -14.87
C ASP A 730 7.44 2.82 -13.81
N ASN A 731 6.16 2.45 -13.96
CA ASN A 731 5.48 1.48 -13.11
C ASN A 731 5.37 0.13 -13.84
N GLU A 732 5.68 -0.96 -13.14
CA GLU A 732 5.65 -2.33 -13.69
C GLU A 732 4.20 -2.86 -13.83
N GLY A 733 3.22 -2.09 -13.32
CA GLY A 733 1.79 -2.32 -13.40
C GLY A 733 1.03 -1.29 -14.24
N TYR A 734 -0.17 -0.93 -13.80
CA TYR A 734 -0.98 0.14 -14.41
C TYR A 734 -0.52 1.50 -13.91
N GLY A 735 -0.66 2.54 -14.75
CA GLY A 735 -0.50 3.91 -14.29
C GLY A 735 -1.60 4.28 -13.28
N ILE A 736 -2.84 4.26 -13.73
CA ILE A 736 -4.01 4.57 -12.89
C ILE A 736 -5.08 3.51 -13.10
N ARG A 737 -5.63 2.95 -12.02
CA ARG A 737 -6.81 2.07 -12.05
C ARG A 737 -7.91 2.61 -11.15
N ALA A 738 -9.08 2.86 -11.74
CA ALA A 738 -10.25 3.38 -11.04
C ALA A 738 -11.48 2.51 -11.31
N VAL A 739 -12.24 2.17 -10.26
CA VAL A 739 -13.43 1.30 -10.35
C VAL A 739 -14.61 1.96 -9.63
N ASN A 740 -15.79 2.06 -10.26
CA ASN A 740 -16.99 2.68 -9.69
C ASN A 740 -16.71 4.06 -9.05
N SER A 741 -15.97 4.90 -9.77
CA SER A 741 -15.33 6.13 -9.27
C SER A 741 -15.52 7.25 -10.29
N ASN A 742 -15.83 8.49 -9.91
CA ASN A 742 -15.70 9.63 -10.83
C ASN A 742 -14.30 10.22 -10.67
N VAL A 743 -13.55 10.32 -11.77
CA VAL A 743 -12.14 10.72 -11.72
C VAL A 743 -11.87 11.93 -12.60
N ILE A 744 -11.20 12.94 -12.02
CA ILE A 744 -10.77 14.14 -12.73
C ILE A 744 -9.23 14.13 -12.81
N LEU A 745 -8.68 14.18 -14.01
CA LEU A 745 -7.25 14.31 -14.26
C LEU A 745 -6.96 15.60 -15.02
N LYS A 746 -6.11 16.46 -14.48
CA LYS A 746 -5.64 17.67 -15.17
C LYS A 746 -4.12 17.81 -15.18
N TRP A 747 -3.55 18.32 -16.27
CA TRP A 747 -2.12 18.65 -16.36
C TRP A 747 -1.17 17.49 -16.01
N CYS A 748 -1.62 16.25 -16.16
CA CYS A 748 -0.87 15.06 -15.77
C CYS A 748 -0.07 14.47 -16.94
N THR A 749 1.13 13.98 -16.65
CA THR A 749 1.92 13.17 -17.60
C THR A 749 1.93 11.71 -17.13
N ILE A 750 1.44 10.80 -17.97
CA ILE A 750 1.37 9.37 -17.66
C ILE A 750 2.24 8.64 -18.70
N ARG A 751 3.37 8.05 -18.29
CA ARG A 751 4.28 7.39 -19.25
C ARG A 751 5.06 6.19 -18.73
N ASN A 752 5.52 5.33 -19.64
CA ASN A 752 6.34 4.16 -19.31
C ASN A 752 5.69 3.24 -18.26
N ASN A 753 4.38 3.00 -18.36
CA ASN A 753 3.70 2.04 -17.49
C ASN A 753 3.50 0.75 -18.28
N ASP A 754 3.95 -0.39 -17.74
CA ASP A 754 4.01 -1.65 -18.49
C ASP A 754 2.62 -2.20 -18.87
N LEU A 755 1.58 -1.80 -18.14
CA LEU A 755 0.18 -2.13 -18.45
C LEU A 755 -0.57 -0.97 -19.10
N ASP A 756 -1.81 -0.70 -18.68
CA ASP A 756 -2.63 0.38 -19.24
C ASP A 756 -2.22 1.72 -18.57
N GLY A 757 -2.21 2.82 -19.33
CA GLY A 757 -1.92 4.15 -18.77
C GLY A 757 -3.01 4.59 -17.79
N ILE A 758 -4.27 4.52 -18.23
CA ILE A 758 -5.48 4.67 -17.41
C ILE A 758 -6.42 3.50 -17.70
N TYR A 759 -6.89 2.81 -16.66
CA TYR A 759 -7.99 1.85 -16.73
C TYR A 759 -9.12 2.32 -15.79
N HIS A 760 -10.26 2.67 -16.38
CA HIS A 760 -11.45 3.15 -15.69
C HIS A 760 -12.65 2.20 -15.92
N GLU A 761 -13.30 1.74 -14.85
CA GLU A 761 -14.41 0.80 -14.90
C GLU A 761 -15.58 1.24 -14.02
N GLY A 762 -16.82 0.98 -14.45
CA GLY A 762 -18.01 1.21 -13.63
C GLY A 762 -19.17 1.86 -14.39
N GLU A 763 -20.39 1.38 -14.15
CA GLU A 763 -21.60 1.89 -14.78
C GLU A 763 -22.07 3.21 -14.14
N ASP A 764 -22.43 4.20 -14.97
CA ASP A 764 -22.82 5.56 -14.54
C ASP A 764 -21.69 6.41 -13.90
N PHE A 765 -20.42 6.03 -14.16
CA PHE A 765 -19.22 6.78 -13.72
C PHE A 765 -18.44 7.38 -14.88
N ASP A 766 -17.99 8.63 -14.70
CA ASP A 766 -17.29 9.43 -15.71
C ASP A 766 -15.78 9.58 -15.41
N LEU A 767 -14.96 9.40 -16.46
CA LEU A 767 -13.53 9.70 -16.47
C LEU A 767 -13.29 11.02 -17.21
N PHE A 768 -12.92 12.08 -16.49
CA PHE A 768 -12.55 13.37 -17.09
C PHE A 768 -11.03 13.52 -17.20
N VAL A 769 -10.52 13.75 -18.41
CA VAL A 769 -9.09 13.90 -18.70
C VAL A 769 -8.89 15.18 -19.50
N GLU A 770 -8.16 16.15 -18.94
CA GLU A 770 -7.99 17.48 -19.55
C GLU A 770 -6.53 17.95 -19.47
N ASN A 771 -5.97 18.41 -20.58
CA ASN A 771 -4.57 18.86 -20.67
C ASN A 771 -3.55 17.80 -20.17
N CYS A 772 -3.83 16.52 -20.41
CA CYS A 772 -2.97 15.41 -20.00
C CYS A 772 -2.20 14.82 -21.19
N TRP A 773 -1.00 14.27 -20.92
CA TRP A 773 -0.22 13.52 -21.88
C TRP A 773 -0.05 12.07 -21.42
N ILE A 774 -0.77 11.17 -22.07
CA ILE A 774 -0.66 9.73 -21.86
C ILE A 774 0.19 9.17 -22.99
N ARG A 775 1.37 8.60 -22.68
CA ARG A 775 2.24 8.03 -23.71
C ARG A 775 2.99 6.78 -23.28
N GLN A 776 3.49 6.01 -24.25
CA GLN A 776 4.46 4.93 -23.97
C GLN A 776 3.93 3.89 -22.97
N SER A 777 2.62 3.60 -23.02
CA SER A 777 1.99 2.53 -22.24
C SER A 777 2.22 1.17 -22.91
N GLY A 778 2.55 0.14 -22.14
CA GLY A 778 2.77 -1.22 -22.65
C GLY A 778 1.51 -1.86 -23.24
N ARG A 779 0.34 -1.44 -22.74
CA ARG A 779 -1.00 -1.80 -23.24
C ARG A 779 -1.74 -0.58 -23.80
N TYR A 780 -2.97 -0.33 -23.35
CA TYR A 780 -3.79 0.79 -23.82
C TYR A 780 -3.31 2.12 -23.22
N GLY A 781 -3.50 3.23 -23.93
CA GLY A 781 -3.32 4.56 -23.35
C GLY A 781 -4.42 4.83 -22.32
N ILE A 782 -5.66 4.82 -22.79
CA ILE A 782 -6.87 4.94 -21.97
C ILE A 782 -7.79 3.75 -22.27
N ARG A 783 -8.29 3.07 -21.22
CA ARG A 783 -9.25 1.97 -21.31
C ARG A 783 -10.45 2.24 -20.41
N CYS A 784 -11.64 2.30 -21.01
CA CYS A 784 -12.91 2.45 -20.30
C CYS A 784 -13.80 1.21 -20.52
N ILE A 785 -14.26 0.59 -19.43
CA ILE A 785 -15.21 -0.53 -19.46
C ILE A 785 -16.46 -0.17 -18.66
N ASN A 786 -17.63 -0.29 -19.28
CA ASN A 786 -18.94 0.10 -18.74
C ASN A 786 -19.05 1.58 -18.31
N SER A 787 -17.99 2.39 -18.48
CA SER A 787 -17.84 3.78 -18.05
C SER A 787 -17.66 4.73 -19.23
N THR A 788 -17.80 6.04 -18.99
CA THR A 788 -17.74 7.05 -20.05
C THR A 788 -16.53 7.98 -19.89
N PRO A 789 -15.64 8.09 -20.90
CA PRO A 789 -14.59 9.10 -20.89
C PRO A 789 -15.02 10.43 -21.53
N ILE A 790 -14.55 11.52 -20.92
CA ILE A 790 -14.57 12.89 -21.43
C ILE A 790 -13.11 13.34 -21.51
N VAL A 791 -12.53 13.34 -22.71
CA VAL A 791 -11.11 13.68 -22.94
C VAL A 791 -11.01 14.96 -23.74
N ARG A 792 -10.27 15.95 -23.21
CA ARG A 792 -10.09 17.28 -23.80
C ARG A 792 -8.64 17.74 -23.83
N ASN A 793 -8.27 18.48 -24.87
CA ASN A 793 -6.99 19.19 -24.98
C ASN A 793 -5.77 18.28 -24.67
N SER A 794 -5.88 16.97 -24.90
CA SER A 794 -4.95 15.96 -24.38
C SER A 794 -4.23 15.21 -25.50
N ILE A 795 -3.11 14.61 -25.16
CA ILE A 795 -2.25 13.86 -26.07
C ILE A 795 -2.25 12.38 -25.67
N ILE A 796 -2.56 11.50 -26.62
CA ILE A 796 -2.49 10.05 -26.44
C ILE A 796 -1.57 9.47 -27.52
N SER A 797 -0.35 9.08 -27.14
CA SER A 797 0.66 8.65 -28.09
C SER A 797 1.41 7.38 -27.71
N GLU A 798 1.90 6.62 -28.71
CA GLU A 798 2.80 5.48 -28.48
C GLU A 798 2.31 4.36 -27.53
N SER A 799 0.99 4.20 -27.39
CA SER A 799 0.42 3.03 -26.69
C SER A 799 0.70 1.73 -27.46
N ASP A 800 0.58 0.60 -26.78
CA ASP A 800 0.85 -0.76 -27.23
C ASP A 800 2.33 -1.00 -27.60
N LEU A 801 3.23 -0.68 -26.67
CA LEU A 801 4.65 -1.03 -26.81
C LEU A 801 4.87 -2.55 -26.93
N ALA A 802 3.96 -3.37 -26.40
CA ALA A 802 3.94 -4.82 -26.58
C ALA A 802 3.55 -5.26 -28.01
N ARG A 803 2.93 -4.39 -28.81
CA ARG A 803 2.47 -4.63 -30.19
C ARG A 803 1.47 -5.79 -30.33
N GLU A 804 0.55 -5.89 -29.38
CA GLU A 804 -0.49 -6.93 -29.36
C GLU A 804 -1.80 -6.49 -30.05
N GLY A 805 -1.84 -5.30 -30.65
CA GLY A 805 -3.02 -4.75 -31.31
C GLY A 805 -3.93 -3.98 -30.34
N ARG A 806 -3.36 -3.38 -29.30
CA ARG A 806 -4.07 -2.66 -28.23
C ARG A 806 -4.21 -1.17 -28.59
N GLU A 807 -5.42 -0.64 -28.55
CA GLU A 807 -5.71 0.69 -29.10
C GLU A 807 -5.26 1.83 -28.17
N GLY A 808 -5.04 3.03 -28.73
CA GLY A 808 -4.68 4.22 -27.93
C GLY A 808 -5.76 4.58 -26.91
N ILE A 809 -7.02 4.66 -27.36
CA ILE A 809 -8.20 4.81 -26.51
C ILE A 809 -9.16 3.65 -26.82
N ARG A 810 -9.49 2.84 -25.81
CA ARG A 810 -10.44 1.71 -25.93
C ARG A 810 -11.65 1.92 -25.03
N MET A 811 -12.82 2.03 -25.65
CA MET A 811 -14.10 2.26 -24.97
C MET A 811 -15.05 1.08 -25.19
N ILE A 812 -15.55 0.49 -24.10
CA ILE A 812 -16.48 -0.64 -24.12
C ILE A 812 -17.70 -0.30 -23.25
N ASN A 813 -18.90 -0.39 -23.83
CA ASN A 813 -20.20 -0.31 -23.16
C ASN A 813 -20.45 0.96 -22.32
N SER A 814 -19.88 2.11 -22.72
CA SER A 814 -20.11 3.40 -22.06
C SER A 814 -21.61 3.68 -21.85
N THR A 815 -21.94 4.20 -20.67
CA THR A 815 -23.33 4.43 -20.23
C THR A 815 -23.91 5.74 -20.76
N THR A 816 -23.03 6.69 -21.08
CA THR A 816 -23.35 7.98 -21.73
C THR A 816 -22.43 8.18 -22.94
N SER A 817 -22.68 9.20 -23.77
CA SER A 817 -21.92 9.46 -25.00
C SER A 817 -20.49 9.92 -24.66
N PRO A 818 -19.44 9.19 -25.08
CA PRO A 818 -18.06 9.63 -24.87
C PRO A 818 -17.75 10.92 -25.63
N ILE A 819 -17.02 11.84 -24.99
CA ILE A 819 -16.67 13.15 -25.57
C ILE A 819 -15.16 13.21 -25.78
N LEU A 820 -14.69 13.36 -27.02
CA LEU A 820 -13.28 13.46 -27.35
C LEU A 820 -13.03 14.73 -28.17
N TYR A 821 -12.67 15.84 -27.50
CA TYR A 821 -12.48 17.15 -28.14
C TYR A 821 -11.03 17.63 -28.09
N ASN A 822 -10.57 18.30 -29.16
CA ASN A 822 -9.26 18.99 -29.19
C ASN A 822 -8.05 18.07 -28.89
N ASN A 823 -8.12 16.77 -29.15
CA ASN A 823 -7.06 15.83 -28.77
C ASN A 823 -6.10 15.52 -29.92
N THR A 824 -4.83 15.24 -29.60
CA THR A 824 -3.87 14.67 -30.56
C THR A 824 -3.61 13.21 -30.22
N ILE A 825 -4.12 12.30 -31.05
CA ILE A 825 -4.01 10.86 -30.89
C ILE A 825 -3.09 10.36 -32.01
N ALA A 826 -1.82 10.08 -31.68
CA ALA A 826 -0.80 9.84 -32.71
C ALA A 826 0.28 8.82 -32.34
N HIS A 827 0.87 8.15 -33.34
CA HIS A 827 1.98 7.20 -33.17
C HIS A 827 1.71 5.97 -32.26
N ASN A 828 0.44 5.69 -31.92
CA ASN A 828 0.04 4.46 -31.22
C ASN A 828 0.29 3.25 -32.12
N LYS A 829 0.78 2.12 -31.58
CA LYS A 829 1.25 1.00 -32.42
C LYS A 829 0.08 0.22 -33.06
N ALA A 830 -1.12 0.30 -32.47
CA ALA A 830 -2.39 -0.11 -33.08
C ALA A 830 -3.31 1.09 -33.35
N THR A 831 -4.59 0.82 -33.63
CA THR A 831 -5.65 1.83 -33.87
C THR A 831 -5.68 2.93 -32.79
N GLY A 832 -5.94 4.17 -33.18
CA GLY A 832 -6.00 5.30 -32.25
C GLY A 832 -7.22 5.24 -31.33
N ILE A 833 -8.41 4.98 -31.87
CA ILE A 833 -9.67 4.89 -31.09
C ILE A 833 -10.44 3.59 -31.42
N PHE A 834 -10.81 2.83 -30.40
CA PHE A 834 -11.78 1.72 -30.51
C PHE A 834 -13.04 2.03 -29.69
N TYR A 835 -14.21 1.81 -30.28
CA TYR A 835 -15.50 1.87 -29.59
C TYR A 835 -16.32 0.61 -29.83
N PHE A 836 -16.88 0.04 -28.76
CA PHE A 836 -17.88 -1.01 -28.85
C PHE A 836 -18.99 -0.78 -27.81
N ASN A 837 -20.24 -0.95 -28.19
CA ASN A 837 -21.36 -0.90 -27.26
C ASN A 837 -22.40 -1.97 -27.61
N SER A 838 -22.74 -2.81 -26.62
CA SER A 838 -23.79 -3.83 -26.71
C SER A 838 -25.08 -3.48 -25.97
N ARG A 839 -25.25 -2.23 -25.52
CA ARG A 839 -26.51 -1.69 -24.95
C ARG A 839 -27.60 -1.57 -26.03
N ASP A 840 -28.80 -1.12 -25.65
CA ASP A 840 -30.03 -1.19 -26.47
C ASP A 840 -29.82 -0.68 -27.92
N PRO A 841 -29.93 -1.55 -28.95
CA PRO A 841 -29.77 -1.15 -30.35
C PRO A 841 -30.76 -0.08 -30.85
N ASN A 842 -31.82 0.21 -30.09
CA ASN A 842 -32.80 1.24 -30.41
C ASN A 842 -32.40 2.65 -29.90
N ASP A 843 -31.42 2.74 -29.00
CA ASP A 843 -30.87 4.01 -28.48
C ASP A 843 -29.32 3.96 -28.50
N PRO A 844 -28.71 4.06 -29.70
CA PRO A 844 -27.27 3.86 -29.87
C PRO A 844 -26.47 5.02 -29.28
N ILE A 845 -25.95 4.81 -28.08
CA ILE A 845 -24.88 5.63 -27.51
C ILE A 845 -23.66 5.52 -28.43
N MET A 846 -23.14 6.65 -28.88
CA MET A 846 -21.98 6.75 -29.77
C MET A 846 -21.05 7.88 -29.31
N PRO A 847 -19.75 7.83 -29.62
CA PRO A 847 -18.81 8.93 -29.35
C PRO A 847 -19.18 10.20 -30.12
N ASP A 848 -18.87 11.36 -29.55
CA ASP A 848 -18.76 12.64 -30.25
C ASP A 848 -17.29 13.07 -30.29
N VAL A 849 -16.68 13.01 -31.47
CA VAL A 849 -15.24 13.26 -31.66
C VAL A 849 -15.06 14.52 -32.51
N GLN A 850 -14.45 15.56 -31.93
CA GLN A 850 -14.33 16.86 -32.60
C GLN A 850 -12.95 17.49 -32.44
N ASN A 851 -12.51 18.24 -33.44
CA ASN A 851 -11.23 18.97 -33.42
C ASN A 851 -10.01 18.07 -33.11
N CYS A 852 -10.09 16.78 -33.40
CA CYS A 852 -9.01 15.84 -33.09
C CYS A 852 -8.06 15.63 -34.27
N ILE A 853 -6.78 15.42 -33.98
CA ILE A 853 -5.80 14.85 -34.91
C ILE A 853 -5.70 13.35 -34.63
N LEU A 854 -5.95 12.53 -35.65
CA LEU A 854 -5.73 11.09 -35.65
C LEU A 854 -4.73 10.75 -36.77
N TRP A 855 -3.46 10.53 -36.42
CA TRP A 855 -2.37 10.42 -37.41
C TRP A 855 -1.22 9.49 -36.97
N TYR A 856 -0.55 8.81 -37.91
CA TYR A 856 0.52 7.83 -37.63
C TYR A 856 0.17 6.67 -36.68
N ASN A 857 -1.12 6.44 -36.37
CA ASN A 857 -1.53 5.27 -35.59
C ASN A 857 -1.60 4.01 -36.47
N ASN A 858 -1.55 2.83 -35.86
CA ASN A 858 -1.77 1.54 -36.53
C ASN A 858 -0.85 1.30 -37.73
N ASN A 859 0.38 1.82 -37.67
CA ASN A 859 1.37 1.72 -38.75
C ASN A 859 0.83 2.24 -40.11
N ASP A 860 0.16 3.40 -40.07
CA ASP A 860 -0.55 4.06 -41.17
C ASP A 860 -1.74 3.24 -41.73
N GLY A 861 -2.39 2.48 -40.86
CA GLY A 861 -3.64 1.75 -41.11
C GLY A 861 -4.90 2.49 -40.62
N ASP A 862 -5.92 1.74 -40.24
CA ASP A 862 -7.18 2.29 -39.70
C ASP A 862 -6.90 3.08 -38.41
N GLN A 863 -7.32 4.35 -38.39
CA GLN A 863 -7.10 5.25 -37.24
C GLN A 863 -8.15 5.09 -36.13
N PHE A 864 -9.35 4.63 -36.48
CA PHE A 864 -10.44 4.36 -35.55
C PHE A 864 -11.19 3.09 -35.98
N SER A 865 -11.86 2.42 -35.06
CA SER A 865 -12.63 1.20 -35.35
C SER A 865 -13.85 1.02 -34.43
N GLY A 866 -14.83 0.24 -34.92
CA GLY A 866 -16.07 -0.08 -34.22
C GLY A 866 -17.20 0.96 -34.34
N PHE A 867 -16.93 2.14 -34.90
CA PHE A 867 -17.91 3.19 -35.22
C PHE A 867 -17.55 3.92 -36.52
N GLY A 868 -18.48 4.74 -37.06
CA GLY A 868 -18.34 5.39 -38.38
C GLY A 868 -17.84 6.84 -38.36
N LYS A 869 -17.34 7.32 -39.51
CA LYS A 869 -16.77 8.67 -39.68
C LYS A 869 -17.80 9.80 -39.46
N GLU A 870 -19.09 9.50 -39.57
CA GLU A 870 -20.20 10.42 -39.30
C GLU A 870 -20.25 10.95 -37.85
N HIS A 871 -19.54 10.30 -36.92
CA HIS A 871 -19.37 10.72 -35.52
C HIS A 871 -18.19 11.68 -35.30
N PHE A 872 -17.41 11.95 -36.35
CA PHE A 872 -16.35 12.95 -36.32
C PHE A 872 -16.80 14.27 -36.93
N ARG A 873 -16.37 15.40 -36.35
CA ARG A 873 -16.54 16.75 -36.91
C ARG A 873 -15.25 17.55 -36.82
N HIS A 874 -14.98 18.42 -37.79
CA HIS A 874 -13.83 19.32 -37.78
C HIS A 874 -12.49 18.62 -37.39
N SER A 875 -12.30 17.37 -37.79
CA SER A 875 -11.15 16.55 -37.35
C SER A 875 -10.21 16.23 -38.52
N CYS A 876 -8.92 16.17 -38.24
CA CYS A 876 -7.88 15.76 -39.18
C CYS A 876 -7.59 14.28 -38.96
N ILE A 877 -7.96 13.44 -39.93
CA ILE A 877 -7.93 11.99 -39.79
C ILE A 877 -7.21 11.40 -41.01
N TYR A 878 -6.12 10.68 -40.79
CA TYR A 878 -5.41 9.98 -41.85
C TYR A 878 -6.35 9.03 -42.62
N ASP A 879 -6.27 9.07 -43.96
CA ASP A 879 -6.99 8.17 -44.87
C ASP A 879 -5.98 7.31 -45.63
N PRO A 880 -5.99 5.97 -45.48
CA PRO A 880 -5.07 5.08 -46.20
C PRO A 880 -5.23 5.12 -47.73
N ASN A 881 -6.28 5.76 -48.26
CA ASN A 881 -6.48 6.02 -49.68
C ASN A 881 -5.81 7.33 -50.17
N ASP A 882 -5.42 8.22 -49.26
CA ASP A 882 -4.52 9.37 -49.51
C ASP A 882 -3.31 9.28 -48.55
N PRO A 883 -2.41 8.30 -48.76
CA PRO A 883 -1.22 8.13 -47.92
C PRO A 883 -0.23 9.30 -48.02
N THR A 884 -0.40 10.17 -49.01
CA THR A 884 0.35 11.43 -49.16
C THR A 884 -0.18 12.56 -48.27
N GLY A 885 -1.45 12.48 -47.84
CA GLY A 885 -2.11 13.54 -47.08
C GLY A 885 -2.12 14.89 -47.83
N GLU A 886 -2.32 14.87 -49.15
CA GLU A 886 -2.36 16.10 -49.96
C GLU A 886 -3.80 16.61 -50.20
N SER A 887 -4.83 15.81 -49.90
CA SER A 887 -6.23 16.15 -50.15
C SER A 887 -6.80 17.10 -49.11
N VAL A 888 -6.91 18.37 -49.50
CA VAL A 888 -7.60 19.45 -48.77
C VAL A 888 -9.13 19.44 -48.94
N SER A 889 -9.74 18.29 -49.29
CA SER A 889 -11.19 18.18 -49.45
C SER A 889 -11.91 17.88 -48.13
N PHE A 890 -12.80 18.76 -47.71
CA PHE A 890 -13.66 18.57 -46.56
C PHE A 890 -14.85 17.64 -46.87
N ASP A 891 -15.21 16.79 -45.90
CA ASP A 891 -16.49 16.07 -45.91
C ASP A 891 -17.66 16.95 -45.39
N LEU A 892 -18.87 16.38 -45.29
CA LEU A 892 -20.07 17.10 -44.84
C LEU A 892 -20.02 17.54 -43.37
N ASN A 893 -19.12 16.97 -42.57
CA ASN A 893 -18.89 17.29 -41.17
C ASN A 893 -17.61 18.15 -40.97
N TYR A 894 -17.02 18.66 -42.05
CA TYR A 894 -15.75 19.42 -42.07
C TYR A 894 -14.52 18.62 -41.63
N ASN A 895 -14.55 17.28 -41.67
CA ASN A 895 -13.31 16.50 -41.51
C ASN A 895 -12.51 16.48 -42.82
N PHE A 896 -11.20 16.33 -42.70
CA PHE A 896 -10.28 16.21 -43.84
C PHE A 896 -9.12 15.27 -43.52
N SER A 897 -8.36 14.93 -44.56
CA SER A 897 -7.27 13.94 -44.47
C SER A 897 -5.93 14.47 -44.99
N THR A 898 -5.80 15.79 -45.10
CA THR A 898 -4.51 16.46 -45.30
C THR A 898 -3.56 16.18 -44.13
N ASN A 899 -2.27 16.00 -44.41
CA ASN A 899 -1.22 15.84 -43.41
C ASN A 899 -1.24 17.02 -42.41
N PRO A 900 -1.34 16.78 -41.10
CA PRO A 900 -1.44 17.82 -40.07
C PRO A 900 -0.16 18.65 -39.92
N ARG A 901 0.93 18.27 -40.62
CA ARG A 901 2.24 18.93 -40.58
C ARG A 901 2.71 19.09 -39.14
N LEU A 902 2.89 17.97 -38.44
CA LEU A 902 3.51 17.97 -37.12
C LEU A 902 4.90 18.65 -37.21
N ALA A 903 5.26 19.37 -36.16
CA ALA A 903 6.50 20.13 -36.02
C ALA A 903 7.73 19.24 -36.19
N TYR A 904 7.63 18.01 -35.65
CA TYR A 904 8.61 16.93 -35.73
C TYR A 904 7.91 15.63 -36.15
N ILE A 905 8.70 14.65 -36.60
CA ILE A 905 8.25 13.25 -36.78
C ILE A 905 8.37 12.48 -35.44
N ASP A 906 9.15 13.03 -34.50
CA ASP A 906 9.35 12.44 -33.18
C ASP A 906 8.03 12.46 -32.37
N PRO A 907 7.56 11.31 -31.86
CA PRO A 907 6.34 11.24 -31.06
C PRO A 907 6.43 11.99 -29.72
N ASN A 908 7.62 12.38 -29.27
CA ASN A 908 7.82 13.26 -28.13
C ASN A 908 7.51 14.74 -28.43
N ASN A 909 7.13 15.12 -29.66
CA ASN A 909 6.62 16.47 -29.95
C ASN A 909 5.58 16.47 -31.09
N VAL A 910 4.31 16.38 -30.71
CA VAL A 910 3.16 16.36 -31.64
C VAL A 910 2.49 17.73 -31.84
N ARG A 911 3.22 18.83 -31.60
CA ARG A 911 2.76 20.19 -31.99
C ARG A 911 2.58 20.26 -33.50
N ILE A 912 1.64 21.07 -33.99
CA ILE A 912 1.52 21.33 -35.44
C ILE A 912 2.43 22.49 -35.86
N ARG A 913 2.78 22.55 -37.15
CA ARG A 913 3.55 23.68 -37.71
C ARG A 913 2.65 24.89 -37.92
N PHE A 914 3.23 26.09 -37.94
CA PHE A 914 2.49 27.32 -38.30
C PHE A 914 1.89 27.27 -39.71
N ASP A 915 2.45 26.47 -40.62
CA ASP A 915 1.91 26.24 -41.97
C ASP A 915 0.97 25.01 -42.06
N SER A 916 0.48 24.50 -40.92
CA SER A 916 -0.44 23.37 -40.84
C SER A 916 -1.83 23.66 -41.42
N PRO A 917 -2.46 22.70 -42.12
CA PRO A 917 -3.88 22.78 -42.48
C PRO A 917 -4.83 22.61 -41.28
N CYS A 918 -4.34 22.24 -40.10
CA CYS A 918 -5.11 22.13 -38.87
C CYS A 918 -5.31 23.48 -38.14
N ARG A 919 -4.52 24.50 -38.50
CA ARG A 919 -4.57 25.81 -37.85
C ARG A 919 -5.84 26.58 -38.25
N ASP A 920 -6.52 27.21 -37.30
CA ASP A 920 -7.77 27.96 -37.48
C ASP A 920 -8.95 27.13 -38.08
N MET A 921 -8.98 25.80 -37.89
CA MET A 921 -9.96 24.91 -38.59
C MET A 921 -10.95 24.15 -37.70
N GLY A 922 -10.82 24.21 -36.37
CA GLY A 922 -11.74 23.55 -35.44
C GLY A 922 -13.15 24.15 -35.42
N ASN A 923 -14.05 23.49 -34.69
CA ASN A 923 -15.49 23.82 -34.67
C ASN A 923 -15.78 25.10 -33.84
N PRO A 924 -16.22 26.22 -34.44
CA PRO A 924 -16.49 27.46 -33.70
C PRO A 924 -17.75 27.43 -32.81
N TYR A 925 -18.49 26.31 -32.78
CA TYR A 925 -19.76 26.18 -32.08
C TYR A 925 -19.68 25.37 -30.76
N LEU A 926 -18.50 24.87 -30.38
CA LEU A 926 -18.27 24.34 -29.04
C LEU A 926 -17.98 25.48 -28.04
N ASN A 927 -18.02 25.15 -26.75
CA ASN A 927 -17.57 26.08 -25.71
C ASN A 927 -16.05 25.93 -25.51
N TYR A 928 -15.35 27.07 -25.48
CA TYR A 928 -13.91 27.18 -25.19
C TYR A 928 -13.63 28.17 -24.04
N ASP A 929 -14.67 28.70 -23.39
CA ASP A 929 -14.53 29.58 -22.23
C ASP A 929 -13.66 28.89 -21.17
N ASP A 930 -12.68 29.62 -20.64
CA ASP A 930 -11.71 29.21 -19.63
C ASP A 930 -10.88 27.93 -19.94
N GLN A 931 -10.82 27.50 -21.21
CA GLN A 931 -9.96 26.39 -21.65
C GLN A 931 -8.56 26.86 -22.08
N LEU A 932 -7.57 26.03 -21.76
CA LEU A 932 -6.17 26.19 -22.17
C LEU A 932 -5.73 25.04 -23.08
N ASP A 933 -4.72 25.27 -23.91
CA ASP A 933 -4.02 24.25 -24.67
C ASP A 933 -2.88 23.58 -23.87
N MET A 934 -2.18 22.61 -24.45
CA MET A 934 -1.07 21.92 -23.78
C MET A 934 0.17 22.79 -23.46
N ASP A 935 0.27 24.02 -23.98
CA ASP A 935 1.31 25.01 -23.65
C ASP A 935 0.77 26.12 -22.70
N SER A 936 -0.36 25.86 -22.04
CA SER A 936 -1.05 26.77 -21.11
C SER A 936 -1.42 28.12 -21.73
N LYS A 937 -1.77 28.14 -23.03
CA LYS A 937 -2.28 29.31 -23.75
C LYS A 937 -3.79 29.21 -23.96
N ASP A 938 -4.45 30.36 -24.10
CA ASP A 938 -5.89 30.43 -24.37
C ASP A 938 -6.26 29.59 -25.59
N ARG A 939 -7.31 28.75 -25.46
CA ARG A 939 -7.71 27.76 -26.48
C ARG A 939 -8.26 28.35 -27.79
N VAL A 940 -8.27 29.68 -27.94
CA VAL A 940 -8.64 30.38 -29.18
C VAL A 940 -7.70 31.57 -29.38
N TYR A 941 -6.57 31.35 -30.05
CA TYR A 941 -5.61 32.43 -30.36
C TYR A 941 -5.88 33.11 -31.71
N GLY A 942 -6.46 32.36 -32.66
CA GLY A 942 -6.69 32.79 -34.05
C GLY A 942 -8.12 33.25 -34.36
N MET A 943 -8.58 32.93 -35.57
CA MET A 943 -10.00 33.10 -35.95
C MET A 943 -10.88 32.04 -35.30
N TYR A 944 -10.37 30.81 -35.21
CA TYR A 944 -11.00 29.64 -34.60
C TYR A 944 -9.91 28.83 -33.89
N VAL A 945 -10.33 27.92 -33.02
CA VAL A 945 -9.45 26.93 -32.39
C VAL A 945 -8.74 26.05 -33.43
N ASP A 946 -7.49 25.67 -33.16
CA ASP A 946 -6.71 24.72 -33.93
C ASP A 946 -7.21 23.29 -33.70
N ILE A 947 -7.04 22.41 -34.70
CA ILE A 947 -7.35 20.99 -34.56
C ILE A 947 -6.15 20.29 -33.90
N GLY A 948 -6.38 19.54 -32.81
CA GLY A 948 -5.35 18.90 -31.98
C GLY A 948 -5.05 19.67 -30.68
N ALA A 949 -4.20 19.11 -29.82
CA ALA A 949 -4.01 19.55 -28.42
C ALA A 949 -3.29 20.90 -28.20
N TYR A 950 -2.80 21.55 -29.25
CA TYR A 950 -2.00 22.78 -29.19
C TYR A 950 -2.61 23.90 -30.05
N GLU A 951 -2.43 25.15 -29.63
CA GLU A 951 -2.69 26.37 -30.41
C GLU A 951 -1.37 26.96 -30.94
N VAL A 952 -1.24 27.20 -32.24
CA VAL A 952 0.03 27.66 -32.82
C VAL A 952 0.07 29.18 -33.01
N VAL A 953 0.62 29.85 -32.00
CA VAL A 953 0.67 31.31 -31.89
C VAL A 953 1.75 31.98 -32.76
N CYS A 954 2.71 31.23 -33.31
CA CYS A 954 3.95 31.77 -33.86
C CYS A 954 4.60 30.88 -34.94
N GLY A 955 5.50 31.46 -35.74
CA GLY A 955 6.07 30.81 -36.93
C GLY A 955 7.27 29.87 -36.71
N ASP A 956 8.08 30.14 -35.68
CA ASP A 956 9.37 29.47 -35.45
C ASP A 956 9.22 28.32 -34.44
N VAL A 957 8.55 27.26 -34.89
CA VAL A 957 8.07 26.16 -34.03
C VAL A 957 8.84 24.85 -34.16
N SER A 958 9.68 24.71 -35.17
CA SER A 958 10.65 23.60 -35.26
C SER A 958 11.90 23.95 -36.07
N ASN A 959 13.02 23.35 -35.69
CA ASN A 959 14.30 23.45 -36.38
C ASN A 959 14.78 22.05 -36.82
N ALA A 960 15.38 21.94 -38.00
CA ALA A 960 15.92 20.66 -38.49
C ALA A 960 17.19 20.18 -37.76
N MET A 961 17.79 21.06 -36.95
CA MET A 961 18.94 20.75 -36.08
C MET A 961 18.54 20.37 -34.66
N ASP A 962 17.28 20.59 -34.26
CA ASP A 962 16.72 20.10 -33.00
C ASP A 962 16.36 18.62 -33.22
N TRP A 963 17.16 17.72 -32.64
CA TRP A 963 17.09 16.28 -32.91
C TRP A 963 16.35 15.50 -31.83
N ASN A 964 16.20 16.05 -30.62
CA ASN A 964 15.41 15.46 -29.54
C ASN A 964 13.97 16.03 -29.48
N ALA A 965 13.66 17.01 -30.34
CA ALA A 965 12.39 17.72 -30.42
C ALA A 965 12.01 18.49 -29.14
N ASP A 966 12.99 18.88 -28.32
CA ASP A 966 12.76 19.61 -27.05
C ASP A 966 12.45 21.11 -27.26
N GLY A 967 12.57 21.61 -28.49
CA GLY A 967 12.35 23.01 -28.84
C GLY A 967 13.60 23.88 -28.72
N LEU A 968 14.78 23.29 -28.53
CA LEU A 968 16.05 23.98 -28.43
C LEU A 968 17.08 23.37 -29.40
N VAL A 969 18.09 24.16 -29.77
CA VAL A 969 19.36 23.59 -30.28
C VAL A 969 20.45 23.98 -29.30
N ASN A 970 20.85 23.02 -28.48
CA ASN A 970 21.68 23.25 -27.31
C ASN A 970 22.92 22.32 -27.28
N LEU A 971 23.46 22.07 -26.09
CA LEU A 971 24.61 21.19 -25.90
C LEU A 971 24.32 19.72 -26.22
N TYR A 972 23.06 19.28 -26.22
CA TYR A 972 22.66 17.92 -26.58
C TYR A 972 22.97 17.62 -28.05
N GLU A 973 22.42 18.43 -28.97
CA GLU A 973 22.63 18.33 -30.42
C GLU A 973 24.13 18.45 -30.75
N PHE A 974 24.79 19.42 -30.10
CA PHE A 974 26.22 19.65 -30.29
C PHE A 974 27.08 18.48 -29.79
N ASN A 975 26.73 17.83 -28.69
CA ASN A 975 27.45 16.65 -28.21
C ASN A 975 27.39 15.54 -29.26
N GLN A 976 26.20 15.21 -29.76
CA GLN A 976 26.02 14.20 -30.80
C GLN A 976 26.78 14.57 -32.10
N PHE A 977 26.73 15.84 -32.51
CA PHE A 977 27.53 16.37 -33.62
C PHE A 977 29.04 16.18 -33.37
N SER A 978 29.53 16.52 -32.18
CA SER A 978 30.95 16.46 -31.81
C SER A 978 31.51 15.03 -31.74
N ARG A 979 30.67 14.03 -31.45
CA ARG A 979 31.06 12.61 -31.46
C ARG A 979 31.23 12.05 -32.87
N ALA A 980 30.47 12.58 -33.83
CA ALA A 980 30.58 12.23 -35.25
C ALA A 980 31.70 13.02 -35.98
N TRP A 981 32.17 14.11 -35.38
CA TRP A 981 33.25 14.94 -35.92
C TRP A 981 34.56 14.17 -36.12
N LEU A 982 35.03 14.10 -37.37
CA LEU A 982 36.24 13.37 -37.76
C LEU A 982 36.28 11.88 -37.34
N SER A 983 35.12 11.25 -37.07
CA SER A 983 35.04 9.87 -36.55
C SER A 983 35.46 8.77 -37.54
N HIS A 984 35.47 9.07 -38.85
CA HIS A 984 35.82 8.13 -39.92
C HIS A 984 37.06 8.56 -40.73
N ASP A 985 37.90 7.60 -41.11
CA ASP A 985 39.07 7.82 -41.98
C ASP A 985 38.62 7.96 -43.45
N PRO A 986 38.89 9.10 -44.13
CA PRO A 986 38.56 9.29 -45.54
C PRO A 986 39.35 8.39 -46.51
N ASN A 987 40.16 7.45 -46.02
CA ASN A 987 40.91 6.48 -46.80
C ASN A 987 40.51 5.01 -46.50
N ASP A 988 39.50 4.74 -45.68
CA ASP A 988 39.09 3.36 -45.34
C ASP A 988 38.64 2.59 -46.60
N PRO A 989 39.37 1.54 -47.03
CA PRO A 989 39.05 0.82 -48.25
C PRO A 989 38.06 -0.35 -48.03
N ALA A 990 37.53 -0.53 -46.81
CA ALA A 990 36.75 -1.71 -46.42
C ALA A 990 35.23 -1.50 -46.43
N LEU A 991 34.73 -0.28 -46.64
CA LEU A 991 33.31 0.06 -46.60
C LEU A 991 32.80 0.65 -47.92
N THR A 992 31.62 0.21 -48.33
CA THR A 992 30.82 0.88 -49.35
C THR A 992 30.28 2.19 -48.77
N ASP A 993 31.03 3.28 -48.95
CA ASP A 993 30.71 4.62 -48.47
C ASP A 993 29.33 5.09 -48.96
N PRO A 994 28.35 5.36 -48.06
CA PRO A 994 27.03 5.85 -48.45
C PRO A 994 27.07 7.25 -49.10
N ASN A 995 28.17 7.99 -48.99
CA ASN A 995 28.37 9.31 -49.59
C ASN A 995 29.11 9.27 -50.95
N HIS A 996 29.40 8.08 -51.49
CA HIS A 996 30.06 7.94 -52.79
C HIS A 996 29.19 8.49 -53.93
N VAL A 997 29.81 9.19 -54.90
CA VAL A 997 29.12 9.94 -55.99
C VAL A 997 28.19 9.10 -56.89
N ASP A 998 28.32 7.78 -56.87
CA ASP A 998 27.52 6.83 -57.63
C ASP A 998 26.36 6.20 -56.81
N TYR A 999 25.98 6.79 -55.67
CA TYR A 999 24.94 6.31 -54.73
C TYR A 999 23.64 5.81 -55.39
N TYR A 1000 23.22 6.42 -56.51
CA TYR A 1000 22.05 5.99 -57.29
C TYR A 1000 22.14 4.56 -57.88
N TYR A 1001 23.29 3.89 -57.83
CA TYR A 1001 23.48 2.48 -58.21
C TYR A 1001 23.57 1.51 -57.02
N LEU A 1002 23.41 1.99 -55.78
CA LEU A 1002 23.71 1.22 -54.56
C LEU A 1002 22.47 0.84 -53.72
N THR A 1003 21.24 1.07 -54.22
CA THR A 1003 19.98 0.65 -53.59
C THR A 1003 19.41 -0.66 -54.13
N ASP A 1004 19.99 -1.24 -55.18
CA ASP A 1004 19.67 -2.60 -55.66
C ASP A 1004 20.47 -3.63 -54.85
N PRO A 1005 19.81 -4.56 -54.11
CA PRO A 1005 20.48 -5.63 -53.34
C PRO A 1005 21.39 -6.55 -54.15
N ASN A 1006 21.32 -6.51 -55.49
CA ASN A 1006 22.13 -7.29 -56.41
C ASN A 1006 23.33 -6.51 -56.99
N SER A 1007 23.49 -5.23 -56.62
CA SER A 1007 24.61 -4.39 -57.06
C SER A 1007 25.91 -4.80 -56.35
N PRO A 1008 27.07 -4.88 -57.06
CA PRO A 1008 28.36 -5.25 -56.45
C PRO A 1008 28.88 -4.31 -55.35
N GLY A 1009 28.19 -3.19 -55.07
CA GLY A 1009 28.49 -2.26 -53.98
C GLY A 1009 27.28 -1.88 -53.12
N TYR A 1010 26.22 -2.70 -53.11
CA TYR A 1010 25.01 -2.45 -52.31
C TYR A 1010 25.33 -2.13 -50.85
N VAL A 1011 24.91 -0.95 -50.38
CA VAL A 1011 25.08 -0.53 -48.99
C VAL A 1011 23.88 -1.06 -48.19
N THR A 1012 24.13 -1.92 -47.21
CA THR A 1012 23.04 -2.42 -46.36
C THR A 1012 22.52 -1.32 -45.42
N PRO A 1013 21.25 -1.36 -44.97
CA PRO A 1013 20.77 -0.45 -43.93
C PRO A 1013 21.61 -0.47 -42.65
N SER A 1014 22.17 -1.63 -42.30
CA SER A 1014 23.14 -1.78 -41.21
C SER A 1014 24.49 -1.09 -41.46
N SER A 1015 24.92 -0.94 -42.72
CA SER A 1015 26.12 -0.18 -43.09
C SER A 1015 25.86 1.32 -43.05
N ILE A 1016 24.65 1.77 -43.41
CA ILE A 1016 24.22 3.18 -43.25
C ILE A 1016 24.14 3.54 -41.76
N ALA A 1017 23.54 2.66 -40.93
CA ALA A 1017 23.48 2.84 -39.48
C ALA A 1017 24.87 2.86 -38.81
N ALA A 1018 25.88 2.20 -39.39
CA ALA A 1018 27.26 2.27 -38.88
C ALA A 1018 27.96 3.62 -39.13
N TRP A 1019 27.53 4.38 -40.16
CA TRP A 1019 27.99 5.76 -40.43
C TRP A 1019 27.17 6.82 -39.68
N TYR A 1020 25.90 6.52 -39.43
CA TYR A 1020 24.96 7.38 -38.72
C TYR A 1020 24.43 6.64 -37.47
N PRO A 1021 25.28 6.40 -36.44
CA PRO A 1021 24.95 5.56 -35.28
C PRO A 1021 23.79 6.09 -34.43
N HIS A 1022 23.37 7.34 -34.66
CA HIS A 1022 22.24 8.00 -34.02
C HIS A 1022 21.15 8.43 -35.02
N GLY A 1023 21.13 7.86 -36.23
CA GLY A 1023 20.04 8.02 -37.21
C GLY A 1023 20.06 9.29 -38.08
N HIS A 1024 20.76 10.35 -37.66
CA HIS A 1024 20.83 11.62 -38.39
C HIS A 1024 22.04 11.69 -39.34
N ALA A 1025 21.83 12.25 -40.54
CA ALA A 1025 22.91 12.53 -41.48
C ALA A 1025 23.65 13.82 -41.09
N ILE A 1026 24.79 13.69 -40.41
CA ILE A 1026 25.56 14.81 -39.82
C ILE A 1026 26.59 15.40 -40.82
N ASN A 1027 26.80 14.75 -41.96
CA ASN A 1027 27.61 15.29 -43.07
C ASN A 1027 26.71 16.15 -43.98
N TYR A 1028 26.64 17.46 -43.70
CA TYR A 1028 25.75 18.40 -44.37
C TYR A 1028 26.35 19.01 -45.63
N VAL A 1029 27.69 19.09 -45.73
CA VAL A 1029 28.41 19.76 -46.82
C VAL A 1029 29.09 18.74 -47.71
N ALA A 1030 28.38 18.24 -48.72
CA ALA A 1030 28.88 17.23 -49.66
C ALA A 1030 29.97 17.71 -50.67
N THR A 1031 30.83 18.67 -50.31
CA THR A 1031 31.86 19.23 -51.20
C THR A 1031 33.24 19.34 -50.54
N GLY A 1032 34.29 18.97 -51.27
CA GLY A 1032 35.68 19.14 -50.79
C GLY A 1032 36.11 18.01 -49.85
N THR A 1033 36.72 18.34 -48.72
CA THR A 1033 37.11 17.34 -47.70
C THR A 1033 35.91 16.79 -46.93
N SER A 1034 34.88 17.62 -46.77
CA SER A 1034 33.61 17.34 -46.11
C SER A 1034 32.81 16.24 -46.83
N GLN A 1035 32.99 16.11 -48.15
CA GLN A 1035 32.37 15.04 -48.96
C GLN A 1035 32.60 13.61 -48.42
N TYR A 1036 33.71 13.36 -47.72
CA TYR A 1036 34.13 12.03 -47.29
C TYR A 1036 34.28 11.87 -45.77
N ARG A 1037 33.96 12.90 -44.99
CA ARG A 1037 33.96 12.89 -43.51
C ARG A 1037 33.32 14.17 -42.97
N ILE A 1038 32.76 14.08 -41.77
CA ILE A 1038 32.25 15.25 -41.03
C ILE A 1038 33.45 16.13 -40.61
N ASP A 1039 33.50 17.38 -41.08
CA ASP A 1039 34.59 18.32 -40.82
C ASP A 1039 34.16 19.79 -40.63
N LEU A 1040 35.12 20.72 -40.65
CA LEU A 1040 34.90 22.13 -40.36
C LEU A 1040 33.77 22.79 -41.16
N ALA A 1041 33.48 22.34 -42.38
CA ALA A 1041 32.36 22.90 -43.14
C ALA A 1041 31.00 22.50 -42.54
N ASP A 1042 30.89 21.30 -41.96
CA ASP A 1042 29.65 20.80 -41.35
C ASP A 1042 29.33 21.52 -40.04
N LEU A 1043 30.34 21.91 -39.25
CA LEU A 1043 30.12 22.74 -38.05
C LEU A 1043 29.72 24.15 -38.43
N VAL A 1044 30.31 24.71 -39.50
CA VAL A 1044 29.87 26.01 -40.02
C VAL A 1044 28.42 25.92 -40.49
N PHE A 1045 28.05 24.85 -41.19
CA PHE A 1045 26.65 24.62 -41.58
C PHE A 1045 25.72 24.47 -40.37
N PHE A 1046 26.11 23.70 -39.36
CA PHE A 1046 25.37 23.54 -38.10
C PHE A 1046 25.15 24.89 -37.41
N LEU A 1047 26.22 25.67 -37.21
CA LEU A 1047 26.18 26.99 -36.54
C LEU A 1047 25.49 28.10 -37.36
N ASP A 1048 25.43 27.98 -38.69
CA ASP A 1048 24.74 28.94 -39.57
C ASP A 1048 23.24 28.63 -39.72
N ASN A 1049 22.81 27.36 -39.59
CA ASN A 1049 21.41 26.93 -39.77
C ASN A 1049 20.69 26.65 -38.44
N ALA A 1050 21.43 26.34 -37.38
CA ALA A 1050 21.01 26.58 -36.01
C ALA A 1050 21.84 27.76 -35.47
N PRO A 1051 21.25 28.97 -35.31
CA PRO A 1051 21.90 29.97 -34.48
C PRO A 1051 22.10 29.31 -33.11
N TRP A 1052 23.35 29.20 -32.66
CA TRP A 1052 23.69 28.50 -31.41
C TRP A 1052 22.79 29.00 -30.27
N LEU A 1053 22.06 28.09 -29.61
CA LEU A 1053 20.91 28.37 -28.73
C LEU A 1053 19.63 28.81 -29.49
N TRP A 1054 19.28 28.13 -30.59
CA TRP A 1054 17.96 28.29 -31.20
C TRP A 1054 16.91 27.84 -30.19
N LYS A 1055 15.77 28.52 -30.22
CA LYS A 1055 14.67 28.34 -29.28
C LYS A 1055 13.35 28.46 -30.03
N ALA A 1056 12.54 27.41 -29.96
CA ALA A 1056 11.19 27.41 -30.48
C ALA A 1056 10.33 28.43 -29.71
N CYS A 1057 9.43 29.10 -30.42
CA CYS A 1057 8.63 30.19 -29.85
C CYS A 1057 7.56 29.73 -28.82
N TRP A 1058 7.31 28.42 -28.70
CA TRP A 1058 6.48 27.81 -27.66
C TRP A 1058 7.24 27.48 -26.36
N VAL A 1059 8.58 27.54 -26.37
CA VAL A 1059 9.37 27.42 -25.13
C VAL A 1059 9.33 28.77 -24.40
N ASP A 1060 9.05 28.78 -23.10
CA ASP A 1060 9.29 29.94 -22.24
C ASP A 1060 10.50 29.68 -21.32
N LEU A 1061 11.42 30.64 -21.26
CA LEU A 1061 12.60 30.59 -20.39
C LEU A 1061 12.56 31.71 -19.33
N GLU A 1062 11.71 32.72 -19.50
CA GLU A 1062 11.57 33.81 -18.53
C GLU A 1062 10.80 33.35 -17.29
N GLU A 1063 9.85 32.40 -17.42
CA GLU A 1063 9.31 31.70 -16.24
C GLU A 1063 10.41 30.97 -15.46
N MET A 1064 11.27 30.19 -16.14
CA MET A 1064 12.36 29.45 -15.48
C MET A 1064 13.38 30.37 -14.78
N GLN A 1065 13.62 31.58 -15.30
CA GLN A 1065 14.58 32.53 -14.75
C GLN A 1065 13.97 33.49 -13.72
N MET A 1066 12.75 34.00 -13.90
CA MET A 1066 12.07 34.81 -12.88
C MET A 1066 11.75 33.99 -11.62
N GLN A 1067 11.44 32.69 -11.76
CA GLN A 1067 11.30 31.79 -10.62
C GLN A 1067 12.61 31.56 -9.84
N GLN A 1068 13.78 31.86 -10.43
CA GLN A 1068 15.07 31.84 -9.70
C GLN A 1068 15.37 33.16 -8.98
N MET A 1069 14.76 34.28 -9.40
CA MET A 1069 15.08 35.63 -8.92
C MET A 1069 14.15 36.14 -7.79
N MET A 1070 12.98 35.54 -7.59
CA MET A 1070 12.01 35.92 -6.54
C MET A 1070 12.37 35.43 -5.12
N GLY A 1071 13.59 34.92 -4.91
CA GLY A 1071 14.07 34.36 -3.65
C GLY A 1071 14.88 35.31 -2.76
N GLY A 1072 14.72 36.64 -2.88
CA GLY A 1072 15.51 37.62 -2.13
C GLY A 1072 14.80 38.95 -1.87
N ASP A 1073 14.36 39.12 -0.62
CA ASP A 1073 13.92 40.33 0.11
C ASP A 1073 12.86 41.27 -0.48
N GLU A 1074 11.91 41.67 0.38
CA GLU A 1074 10.88 42.67 0.11
C GLU A 1074 11.47 44.09 -0.02
N GLU A 1075 11.20 44.79 -1.12
CA GLU A 1075 10.64 46.16 -1.17
C GLU A 1075 10.70 46.74 -2.61
N LEU A 1076 9.57 46.71 -3.34
CA LEU A 1076 9.03 47.87 -4.10
C LEU A 1076 7.80 47.49 -4.94
N MET A 1077 6.64 48.07 -4.59
CA MET A 1077 5.38 47.86 -5.33
C MET A 1077 5.20 48.81 -6.53
N MET A 1078 4.49 48.31 -7.55
CA MET A 1078 3.31 48.91 -8.21
C MET A 1078 3.31 48.93 -9.76
N PHE A 1079 2.21 48.39 -10.32
CA PHE A 1079 1.47 48.82 -11.53
C PHE A 1079 2.23 49.44 -12.73
N ALA A 1080 2.04 48.86 -13.93
CA ALA A 1080 1.00 49.34 -14.87
C ALA A 1080 0.92 48.56 -16.20
N GLN A 1081 -0.33 48.35 -16.64
CA GLN A 1081 -0.90 48.42 -17.99
C GLN A 1081 -0.08 48.01 -19.25
N THR A 1082 -0.78 47.24 -20.09
CA THR A 1082 -0.62 47.10 -21.54
C THR A 1082 -0.14 48.35 -22.29
N GLU A 1083 0.93 48.21 -23.08
CA GLU A 1083 1.02 48.84 -24.41
C GLU A 1083 1.99 48.04 -25.31
N THR A 1084 1.67 47.94 -26.60
CA THR A 1084 2.45 47.18 -27.59
C THR A 1084 3.65 47.98 -28.11
N VAL A 1085 4.84 47.38 -28.12
CA VAL A 1085 6.02 47.94 -28.79
C VAL A 1085 6.75 46.86 -29.58
N GLU A 1086 6.76 46.98 -30.92
CA GLU A 1086 7.74 46.29 -31.76
C GLU A 1086 9.12 46.93 -31.52
N GLU A 1087 10.10 46.19 -30.97
CA GLU A 1087 11.50 46.62 -31.05
C GLU A 1087 12.45 45.47 -31.40
N VAL A 1088 13.39 45.77 -32.30
CA VAL A 1088 14.34 44.80 -32.86
C VAL A 1088 15.50 44.63 -31.88
N LEU A 1089 15.60 43.45 -31.27
CA LEU A 1089 16.66 43.13 -30.31
C LEU A 1089 18.06 43.17 -30.94
N ILE A 1090 18.94 44.01 -30.36
CA ILE A 1090 20.37 44.01 -30.61
C ILE A 1090 21.03 43.24 -29.45
N ILE A 1091 21.67 42.12 -29.77
CA ILE A 1091 22.38 41.28 -28.77
C ILE A 1091 23.52 42.10 -28.14
N GLN A 1092 23.55 42.19 -26.81
CA GLN A 1092 24.71 42.65 -26.03
C GLN A 1092 25.46 41.45 -25.43
N ASP A 1093 26.79 41.59 -25.29
CA ASP A 1093 27.64 40.59 -24.64
C ASP A 1093 27.40 40.57 -23.11
N LYS A 1094 27.39 39.38 -22.50
CA LYS A 1094 27.27 39.18 -21.03
C LYS A 1094 28.30 40.03 -20.26
N SER A 1095 27.89 40.57 -19.11
CA SER A 1095 28.76 41.31 -18.19
C SER A 1095 29.87 40.44 -17.60
N VAL A 1096 30.93 41.09 -17.10
CA VAL A 1096 32.05 40.39 -16.43
C VAL A 1096 31.60 39.71 -15.13
N GLN A 1097 30.55 40.22 -14.47
CA GLN A 1097 30.00 39.63 -13.24
C GLN A 1097 29.21 38.34 -13.52
N GLU A 1098 28.44 38.30 -14.60
CA GLU A 1098 27.75 37.07 -15.04
C GLU A 1098 28.78 36.00 -15.47
N GLN A 1099 29.82 36.38 -16.21
CA GLN A 1099 30.90 35.45 -16.59
C GLN A 1099 31.67 34.91 -15.38
N LEU A 1100 31.81 35.70 -14.31
CA LEU A 1100 32.40 35.29 -13.04
C LEU A 1100 31.51 34.28 -12.30
N LEU A 1101 30.19 34.48 -12.30
CA LEU A 1101 29.22 33.61 -11.66
C LEU A 1101 29.07 32.28 -12.42
N ASP A 1102 28.98 32.32 -13.75
CA ASP A 1102 28.96 31.14 -14.62
C ASP A 1102 30.19 30.25 -14.37
N LEU A 1103 31.39 30.85 -14.30
CA LEU A 1103 32.64 30.12 -14.11
C LEU A 1103 32.81 29.59 -12.68
N ALA A 1104 32.38 30.34 -11.65
CA ALA A 1104 32.39 29.87 -10.27
C ALA A 1104 31.44 28.67 -10.06
N THR A 1105 30.26 28.71 -10.69
CA THR A 1105 29.28 27.61 -10.66
C THR A 1105 29.83 26.36 -11.35
N ALA A 1106 30.50 26.53 -12.50
CA ALA A 1106 31.17 25.42 -13.19
C ALA A 1106 32.30 24.78 -12.37
N VAL A 1107 33.05 25.56 -11.58
CA VAL A 1107 34.08 25.02 -10.67
C VAL A 1107 33.47 24.13 -9.60
N ILE A 1108 32.41 24.59 -8.92
CA ILE A 1108 31.72 23.82 -7.87
C ILE A 1108 31.22 22.48 -8.43
N PHE A 1109 30.57 22.51 -9.60
CA PHE A 1109 30.10 21.31 -10.29
C PHE A 1109 31.24 20.33 -10.59
N LEU A 1110 32.38 20.80 -11.09
CA LEU A 1110 33.55 19.95 -11.37
C LEU A 1110 34.15 19.34 -10.09
N GLU A 1111 34.19 20.07 -8.97
CA GLU A 1111 34.69 19.54 -7.70
C GLU A 1111 33.77 18.46 -7.10
N GLN A 1112 32.45 18.66 -7.16
CA GLN A 1112 31.48 17.65 -6.74
C GLN A 1112 31.59 16.38 -7.59
N LEU A 1113 31.69 16.53 -8.92
CA LEU A 1113 31.85 15.42 -9.87
C LEU A 1113 33.06 14.51 -9.52
N TRP A 1114 34.18 15.08 -9.08
CA TRP A 1114 35.37 14.31 -8.67
C TRP A 1114 35.20 13.57 -7.33
N LEU A 1115 34.36 14.08 -6.43
CA LEU A 1115 34.13 13.50 -5.10
C LEU A 1115 33.05 12.41 -5.12
N GLU A 1116 31.99 12.63 -5.90
CA GLU A 1116 30.78 11.83 -5.91
C GLU A 1116 30.91 10.62 -6.85
N GLU A 1117 31.58 10.76 -8.01
CA GLU A 1117 31.75 9.67 -8.98
C GLU A 1117 33.02 8.82 -8.73
N PRO A 1118 32.91 7.54 -8.30
CA PRO A 1118 34.08 6.70 -8.03
C PRO A 1118 34.84 6.31 -9.30
N TYR A 1119 34.17 6.26 -10.44
CA TYR A 1119 34.72 5.83 -11.72
C TYR A 1119 35.66 6.87 -12.35
N ILE A 1120 35.38 8.17 -12.18
CA ILE A 1120 36.26 9.25 -12.68
C ILE A 1120 37.65 9.17 -12.03
N ARG A 1121 37.70 8.81 -10.74
CA ARG A 1121 38.95 8.59 -9.98
C ARG A 1121 39.71 7.31 -10.37
N GLN A 1122 39.12 6.44 -11.21
CA GLN A 1122 39.76 5.24 -11.76
C GLN A 1122 40.26 5.46 -13.19
N GLU A 1123 39.55 6.27 -13.99
CA GLU A 1123 39.88 6.58 -15.39
C GLU A 1123 40.88 7.75 -15.53
N ILE A 1124 40.79 8.78 -14.68
CA ILE A 1124 41.64 9.98 -14.77
C ILE A 1124 42.72 9.98 -13.68
N ASN A 1125 43.98 10.18 -14.07
CA ASN A 1125 45.08 10.36 -13.13
C ASN A 1125 44.90 11.66 -12.32
N ALA A 1126 44.97 11.55 -11.00
CA ALA A 1126 44.84 12.68 -10.08
C ALA A 1126 45.81 13.85 -10.38
N GLU A 1127 47.03 13.60 -10.88
CA GLU A 1127 47.95 14.69 -11.28
C GLU A 1127 47.47 15.48 -12.51
N ASP A 1128 46.77 14.83 -13.44
CA ASP A 1128 46.27 15.47 -14.65
C ASP A 1128 44.91 16.14 -14.41
N TRP A 1129 44.06 15.56 -13.55
CA TRP A 1129 42.87 16.24 -13.01
C TRP A 1129 43.26 17.50 -12.24
N GLN A 1130 44.26 17.42 -11.37
CA GLN A 1130 44.75 18.58 -10.62
C GLN A 1130 45.27 19.69 -11.56
N ARG A 1131 46.03 19.35 -12.62
CA ARG A 1131 46.47 20.35 -13.62
C ARG A 1131 45.33 20.98 -14.40
N PHE A 1132 44.29 20.23 -14.72
CA PHE A 1132 43.08 20.76 -15.34
C PHE A 1132 42.39 21.77 -14.42
N MET A 1133 42.14 21.39 -13.16
CA MET A 1133 41.54 22.28 -12.17
C MET A 1133 42.41 23.52 -11.90
N GLU A 1134 43.74 23.39 -11.78
CA GLU A 1134 44.67 24.52 -11.67
C GLU A 1134 44.56 25.50 -12.86
N ALA A 1135 44.26 25.02 -14.07
CA ALA A 1135 44.03 25.87 -15.23
C ALA A 1135 42.65 26.57 -15.19
N VAL A 1136 41.58 25.88 -14.73
CA VAL A 1136 40.26 26.49 -14.54
C VAL A 1136 40.33 27.58 -13.44
N TYR A 1137 40.96 27.28 -12.31
CA TYR A 1137 41.24 28.25 -11.24
C TYR A 1137 42.11 29.41 -11.72
N GLY A 1138 43.09 29.16 -12.58
CA GLY A 1138 43.91 30.21 -13.20
C GLY A 1138 43.08 31.21 -14.01
N ASN A 1139 42.10 30.74 -14.78
CA ASN A 1139 41.20 31.61 -15.54
C ASN A 1139 40.23 32.39 -14.63
N LEU A 1140 39.71 31.75 -13.57
CA LEU A 1140 38.92 32.44 -12.54
C LEU A 1140 39.72 33.56 -11.87
N LEU A 1141 41.00 33.30 -11.54
CA LEU A 1141 41.90 34.29 -10.96
C LEU A 1141 42.25 35.42 -11.94
N GLU A 1142 42.45 35.13 -13.23
CA GLU A 1142 42.66 36.16 -14.25
C GLU A 1142 41.42 37.06 -14.39
N LEU A 1143 40.21 36.49 -14.44
CA LEU A 1143 38.95 37.25 -14.47
C LEU A 1143 38.78 38.12 -13.22
N GLN A 1144 39.03 37.59 -12.02
CA GLN A 1144 39.02 38.36 -10.77
C GLN A 1144 40.07 39.48 -10.75
N SER A 1145 41.26 39.24 -11.31
CA SER A 1145 42.32 40.25 -11.40
C SER A 1145 42.03 41.35 -12.44
N GLY A 1146 41.23 41.04 -13.46
CA GLY A 1146 40.75 42.00 -14.46
C GLY A 1146 39.83 43.05 -13.84
N THR A 1147 39.01 42.68 -12.85
CA THR A 1147 38.16 43.60 -12.10
C THR A 1147 38.98 44.63 -11.32
N VAL A 1148 40.12 44.21 -10.74
CA VAL A 1148 41.04 45.07 -9.95
C VAL A 1148 41.88 46.04 -10.83
N GLN A 1149 41.76 45.96 -12.16
CA GLN A 1149 42.33 46.93 -13.11
C GLN A 1149 41.28 47.93 -13.64
N ILE A 1150 40.00 47.80 -13.24
CA ILE A 1150 38.86 48.57 -13.76
C ILE A 1150 38.16 49.40 -12.66
N GLU A 1151 38.47 49.15 -11.38
CA GLU A 1151 38.30 50.12 -10.26
C GLU A 1151 39.51 51.08 -10.13
#